data_AF-A0A177TEH5-F1
#
_entry.id   AF-A0A177TEH5-F1
#
_cell.length_a   1.000
_cell.length_b   1.000
_cell.length_c   1.000
_cell.angle_alpha   90.00
_cell.angle_beta   90.00
_cell.angle_gamma   90.00
#
_symmetry.space_group_name_H-M   'P 1'
#
loop_
_entity.id
_entity.type
_entity.pdbx_description
1 polymer ?
#
loop_
_entity_poly.entity_id
_entity_poly.type
_entity_poly.pdbx_seq_one_letter_code
_entity_poly.pdbx_strand_id
1 'polypeptide(L)'
;MATQTAQTTAGGGGGGATMKAASAERSLRVLTLNVWGLKYFSKLRTIRLRAIADRLGSVPATPLPTGFAHSSSGSSSNGGTSAAAAANGSDPTNAYDAEDDEGREREEEDEDAYDVIALQEIWVESEDWRYMRSRCAERYPYAKFFFTAAVGSGLAILSRFPIVSTHTQPYLLNGVPIYVSHGDWIAGKAFGSVTISHPRLGLVDIYNTHTMAAGGEDGPEFIRAHRVAQAWELATKVRDSAERGRHAIVMGDINSTPPSLTIAVLRDVGGLQDAFLASHPSLPAHAVSLPPSATHSGPPDPHRALVELGVTCDSPLNTWTAGKALDPRARAGAGKRLDYVLWRGPNDPLSRPFGLMGSGPGINGGGEGGSGGPVHHDPRGRLRCSQSSVVFTERLTHRPDISFSDHFGVAATFTIVDDGVLTPMEGAIDGDGGALVPPQTGVKSTGAGLSPQNQKKRDDSRTLQTLTSALHALSGASHTARKLQHTHFLFFFGSLGAAIVLIILAAIVPAAGRGRTGSATQGGVHALFVLLAVAAGFAGTTMLYSAFIGGEWEKRSLRTIMESIELELTLIKQRLNESDTRTYGLSPSSADPDPRGGPGSGSGSARLRNGVTDVGAGGGAGRLGEGPLGGQPAQRAAPVESLI
;
A
#
# COMPACT_ATOMS: atom_id res chain seq x y z
N MET A 1 28.49 18.10 -59.90
CA MET A 1 28.83 16.92 -60.72
C MET A 1 29.29 15.81 -59.80
N ALA A 2 28.87 14.58 -60.10
CA ALA A 2 29.27 13.29 -59.54
C ALA A 2 28.73 12.89 -58.14
N THR A 3 27.54 12.31 -58.22
CA THR A 3 27.02 11.11 -57.52
C THR A 3 28.07 10.11 -57.02
N GLN A 4 27.87 9.57 -55.81
CA GLN A 4 28.13 8.15 -55.54
C GLN A 4 27.16 7.58 -54.50
N THR A 5 26.42 6.59 -54.98
CA THR A 5 25.50 5.66 -54.31
C THR A 5 26.23 4.74 -53.33
N ALA A 6 25.71 4.60 -52.11
CA ALA A 6 26.03 3.50 -51.21
C ALA A 6 24.83 2.55 -51.13
N GLN A 7 25.05 1.32 -51.61
CA GLN A 7 24.10 0.21 -51.60
C GLN A 7 23.86 -0.31 -50.19
N THR A 8 22.60 -0.56 -49.90
CA THR A 8 22.08 -1.33 -48.77
C THR A 8 22.50 -2.80 -48.88
N THR A 9 23.31 -3.27 -47.92
CA THR A 9 23.37 -4.70 -47.58
C THR A 9 22.40 -4.97 -46.44
N ALA A 10 21.25 -5.57 -46.79
CA ALA A 10 20.33 -6.16 -45.84
C ALA A 10 20.95 -7.45 -45.28
N GLY A 11 21.50 -7.36 -44.07
CA GLY A 11 21.84 -8.52 -43.23
C GLY A 11 20.72 -8.75 -42.22
N GLY A 12 20.10 -9.93 -42.25
CA GLY A 12 19.03 -10.32 -41.34
C GLY A 12 19.50 -10.36 -39.89
N GLY A 13 19.06 -9.39 -39.09
CA GLY A 13 19.23 -9.35 -37.63
C GLY A 13 18.24 -8.42 -36.91
N GLY A 14 17.25 -7.88 -37.63
CA GLY A 14 16.39 -6.80 -37.15
C GLY A 14 15.04 -7.23 -36.54
N GLY A 15 14.70 -8.53 -36.55
CA GLY A 15 13.39 -9.03 -36.13
C GLY A 15 13.16 -8.98 -34.60
N GLY A 16 14.17 -9.39 -33.81
CA GLY A 16 14.04 -9.44 -32.34
C GLY A 16 13.96 -8.05 -31.69
N ALA A 17 14.76 -7.09 -32.15
CA ALA A 17 14.76 -5.72 -31.60
C ALA A 17 13.46 -4.96 -31.89
N THR A 18 12.84 -5.19 -33.05
CA THR A 18 11.57 -4.55 -33.44
C THR A 18 10.36 -5.15 -32.69
N MET A 19 10.34 -6.46 -32.45
CA MET A 19 9.35 -7.12 -31.59
C MET A 19 9.45 -6.64 -30.12
N LYS A 20 10.67 -6.53 -29.57
CA LYS A 20 10.91 -6.09 -28.17
C LYS A 20 10.54 -4.62 -27.94
N ALA A 21 10.75 -3.76 -28.92
CA ALA A 21 10.26 -2.39 -28.91
C ALA A 21 8.72 -2.33 -28.95
N ALA A 22 8.10 -3.15 -29.80
CA ALA A 22 6.64 -3.23 -29.93
C ALA A 22 5.93 -3.80 -28.67
N SER A 23 6.56 -4.74 -27.95
CA SER A 23 6.06 -5.26 -26.67
C SER A 23 6.15 -4.22 -25.54
N ALA A 24 7.28 -3.51 -25.43
CA ALA A 24 7.47 -2.42 -24.46
C ALA A 24 6.53 -1.21 -24.71
N GLU A 25 5.99 -1.07 -25.92
CA GLU A 25 4.95 -0.09 -26.24
C GLU A 25 3.54 -0.55 -25.85
N ARG A 26 3.32 -1.84 -25.55
CA ARG A 26 1.98 -2.41 -25.34
C ARG A 26 1.74 -2.90 -23.91
N SER A 27 2.79 -3.09 -23.13
CA SER A 27 2.67 -3.47 -21.72
C SER A 27 3.70 -2.80 -20.82
N LEU A 28 3.37 -2.72 -19.53
CA LEU A 28 4.24 -2.25 -18.46
C LEU A 28 4.24 -3.30 -17.35
N ARG A 29 5.40 -3.92 -17.08
CA ARG A 29 5.56 -4.94 -16.02
C ARG A 29 6.29 -4.36 -14.83
N VAL A 30 5.71 -4.50 -13.64
CA VAL A 30 6.24 -3.93 -12.40
C VAL A 30 6.43 -4.97 -11.30
N LEU A 31 7.42 -4.75 -10.43
CA LEU A 31 7.72 -5.61 -9.27
C LEU A 31 7.84 -4.77 -8.00
N THR A 32 7.16 -5.17 -6.93
CA THR A 32 7.48 -4.70 -5.57
C THR A 32 8.08 -5.80 -4.73
N LEU A 33 9.11 -5.48 -3.93
CA LEU A 33 9.78 -6.43 -3.05
C LEU A 33 10.37 -5.74 -1.81
N ASN A 34 9.88 -6.13 -0.62
CA ASN A 34 10.58 -5.86 0.63
C ASN A 34 11.78 -6.82 0.74
N VAL A 35 13.00 -6.30 0.82
CA VAL A 35 14.24 -7.11 0.76
C VAL A 35 14.83 -7.46 2.13
N TRP A 36 14.22 -6.96 3.22
CA TRP A 36 14.67 -7.16 4.60
C TRP A 36 16.17 -6.92 4.77
N GLY A 37 16.62 -5.69 4.52
CA GLY A 37 18.03 -5.31 4.44
C GLY A 37 18.58 -4.52 5.64
N LEU A 38 18.02 -4.69 6.84
CA LEU A 38 18.47 -3.99 8.06
C LEU A 38 19.90 -4.42 8.44
N LYS A 39 20.81 -3.45 8.64
CA LYS A 39 22.25 -3.72 8.81
C LYS A 39 22.60 -4.68 9.95
N TYR A 40 21.88 -4.64 11.06
CA TYR A 40 22.22 -5.43 12.26
C TYR A 40 21.19 -6.51 12.61
N PHE A 41 19.99 -6.46 12.00
CA PHE A 41 18.90 -7.38 12.32
C PHE A 41 18.68 -8.44 11.25
N SER A 42 18.91 -8.09 9.99
CA SER A 42 18.64 -8.99 8.88
C SER A 42 19.72 -10.05 8.75
N LYS A 43 19.34 -11.30 8.99
CA LYS A 43 20.24 -12.45 8.89
C LYS A 43 20.66 -12.67 7.44
N LEU A 44 21.93 -13.06 7.25
CA LEU A 44 22.54 -13.35 5.95
C LEU A 44 22.33 -12.23 4.91
N ARG A 45 22.24 -10.97 5.36
CA ARG A 45 21.88 -9.80 4.54
C ARG A 45 22.64 -9.73 3.22
N THR A 46 23.96 -9.72 3.27
CA THR A 46 24.81 -9.57 2.07
C THR A 46 24.57 -10.69 1.06
N ILE A 47 24.41 -11.95 1.51
CA ILE A 47 24.17 -13.08 0.61
C ILE A 47 22.82 -12.91 -0.09
N ARG A 48 21.76 -12.58 0.67
CA ARG A 48 20.41 -12.41 0.13
C ARG A 48 20.32 -11.23 -0.82
N LEU A 49 20.82 -10.05 -0.44
CA LEU A 49 20.75 -8.85 -1.28
C LEU A 49 21.54 -9.00 -2.58
N ARG A 50 22.67 -9.72 -2.56
CA ARG A 50 23.39 -10.08 -3.78
C ARG A 50 22.59 -11.04 -4.65
N ALA A 51 22.02 -12.10 -4.07
CA ALA A 51 21.18 -13.04 -4.82
C ALA A 51 19.95 -12.35 -5.44
N ILE A 52 19.32 -11.40 -4.74
CA ILE A 52 18.24 -10.56 -5.29
C ILE A 52 18.77 -9.73 -6.47
N ALA A 53 19.90 -9.05 -6.30
CA ALA A 53 20.49 -8.24 -7.37
C ALA A 53 20.86 -9.08 -8.60
N ASP A 54 21.39 -10.29 -8.41
CA ASP A 54 21.75 -11.19 -9.51
C ASP A 54 20.48 -11.73 -10.20
N ARG A 55 19.43 -12.07 -9.43
CA ARG A 55 18.12 -12.48 -9.99
C ARG A 55 17.44 -11.38 -10.81
N LEU A 56 17.63 -10.12 -10.43
CA LEU A 56 17.07 -8.95 -11.13
C LEU A 56 17.94 -8.51 -12.31
N GLY A 57 19.26 -8.66 -12.23
CA GLY A 57 20.22 -8.14 -13.21
C GLY A 57 20.42 -9.02 -14.46
N SER A 58 20.19 -10.33 -14.38
CA SER A 58 20.26 -11.29 -15.50
C SER A 58 21.52 -11.20 -16.39
N VAL A 59 22.67 -11.63 -15.84
CA VAL A 59 23.68 -12.45 -16.54
C VAL A 59 24.08 -13.52 -15.52
N PRO A 60 24.19 -14.82 -15.86
CA PRO A 60 24.54 -15.88 -14.91
C PRO A 60 25.77 -15.45 -14.10
N ALA A 61 25.63 -15.55 -12.77
CA ALA A 61 26.64 -15.13 -11.83
C ALA A 61 27.97 -15.77 -12.22
N THR A 62 28.96 -14.96 -12.59
CA THR A 62 30.35 -15.42 -12.60
C THR A 62 30.60 -15.97 -11.18
N PRO A 63 30.97 -17.24 -11.02
CA PRO A 63 31.16 -17.81 -9.69
C PRO A 63 32.13 -16.93 -8.91
N LEU A 64 31.75 -16.63 -7.65
CA LEU A 64 32.58 -15.85 -6.74
C LEU A 64 34.03 -16.38 -6.78
N PRO A 65 35.06 -15.52 -6.86
CA PRO A 65 36.43 -15.97 -6.81
C PRO A 65 36.63 -16.82 -5.56
N THR A 66 37.08 -18.06 -5.75
CA THR A 66 37.51 -18.97 -4.70
C THR A 66 38.75 -18.38 -4.04
N GLY A 67 38.55 -17.46 -3.11
CA GLY A 67 39.63 -16.64 -2.57
C GLY A 67 39.32 -15.98 -1.23
N PHE A 68 38.46 -16.57 -0.41
CA PHE A 68 38.42 -16.29 1.03
C PHE A 68 38.34 -17.62 1.79
N ALA A 69 39.44 -18.37 1.74
CA ALA A 69 39.66 -19.46 2.67
C ALA A 69 39.89 -18.84 4.06
N HIS A 70 39.00 -19.18 4.99
CA HIS A 70 39.25 -19.01 6.42
C HIS A 70 40.56 -19.71 6.77
N SER A 71 41.46 -18.98 7.41
CA SER A 71 42.56 -19.54 8.15
C SER A 71 42.02 -20.37 9.32
N SER A 72 42.01 -21.69 9.18
CA SER A 72 42.00 -22.58 10.33
C SER A 72 43.13 -23.59 10.18
N SER A 73 44.06 -23.47 11.12
CA SER A 73 45.13 -24.40 11.45
C SER A 73 44.66 -25.85 11.46
N GLY A 74 45.46 -26.72 10.82
CA GLY A 74 45.12 -28.12 10.63
C GLY A 74 45.31 -29.02 11.84
N SER A 75 44.75 -30.23 11.73
CA SER A 75 45.39 -31.46 12.18
C SER A 75 44.85 -32.66 11.38
N SER A 76 45.74 -33.28 10.61
CA SER A 76 45.88 -34.72 10.35
C SER A 76 44.73 -35.67 10.74
N SER A 77 44.24 -36.47 9.76
CA SER A 77 44.44 -37.94 9.78
C SER A 77 43.98 -38.63 8.48
N ASN A 78 44.81 -39.59 8.06
CA ASN A 78 44.73 -40.50 6.92
C ASN A 78 43.54 -41.48 6.88
N GLY A 79 43.27 -42.01 5.67
CA GLY A 79 42.61 -43.30 5.37
C GLY A 79 41.69 -43.17 4.15
N GLY A 80 42.06 -43.58 2.92
CA GLY A 80 41.98 -44.98 2.40
C GLY A 80 40.51 -45.35 2.14
N THR A 81 40.00 -45.79 0.99
CA THR A 81 40.52 -46.54 -0.18
C THR A 81 39.40 -46.65 -1.24
N SER A 82 39.77 -46.74 -2.54
CA SER A 82 39.19 -47.50 -3.69
C SER A 82 37.64 -47.57 -3.87
N ALA A 83 37.06 -47.43 -5.08
CA ALA A 83 37.38 -48.20 -6.27
C ALA A 83 36.80 -47.59 -7.56
N ALA A 84 37.47 -47.88 -8.67
CA ALA A 84 37.10 -47.57 -10.05
C ALA A 84 36.37 -48.74 -10.73
N ALA A 85 35.56 -48.42 -11.75
CA ALA A 85 35.19 -49.20 -12.96
C ALA A 85 33.74 -48.83 -13.37
N ALA A 86 33.34 -48.63 -14.63
CA ALA A 86 34.02 -48.69 -15.91
C ALA A 86 33.17 -47.91 -16.94
N ALA A 87 33.83 -47.47 -18.00
CA ALA A 87 33.27 -46.79 -19.16
C ALA A 87 32.63 -47.74 -20.18
N ASN A 88 31.61 -47.24 -20.90
CA ASN A 88 31.26 -47.53 -22.31
C ASN A 88 30.01 -46.68 -22.62
N GLY A 89 29.87 -45.95 -23.72
CA GLY A 89 30.70 -45.72 -24.90
C GLY A 89 30.16 -44.47 -25.61
N SER A 90 31.03 -43.87 -26.41
CA SER A 90 30.82 -42.67 -27.22
C SER A 90 29.91 -42.92 -28.43
N ASP A 91 29.01 -41.98 -28.72
CA ASP A 91 28.57 -41.67 -30.08
C ASP A 91 28.64 -40.14 -30.28
N PRO A 92 29.39 -39.60 -31.26
CA PRO A 92 29.64 -38.17 -31.39
C PRO A 92 28.90 -37.57 -32.61
N THR A 93 27.63 -37.20 -32.48
CA THR A 93 26.96 -36.33 -33.46
C THR A 93 25.82 -35.55 -32.82
N ASN A 94 26.07 -34.30 -32.41
CA ASN A 94 25.17 -33.15 -32.54
C ASN A 94 25.85 -31.92 -31.91
N ALA A 95 26.57 -31.18 -32.74
CA ALA A 95 27.19 -29.90 -32.37
C ALA A 95 26.50 -28.72 -33.07
N TYR A 96 25.21 -28.86 -33.41
CA TYR A 96 24.46 -27.85 -34.16
C TYR A 96 23.24 -27.28 -33.41
N ASP A 97 23.03 -27.63 -32.13
CA ASP A 97 21.84 -27.20 -31.38
C ASP A 97 22.15 -26.29 -30.17
N ALA A 98 23.40 -25.89 -29.92
CA ALA A 98 23.75 -25.09 -28.74
C ALA A 98 23.54 -23.57 -28.92
N GLU A 99 23.64 -23.04 -30.15
CA GLU A 99 23.48 -21.60 -30.40
C GLU A 99 22.00 -21.18 -30.44
N ASP A 100 21.11 -22.07 -30.88
CA ASP A 100 19.66 -21.84 -30.88
C ASP A 100 19.06 -21.96 -29.46
N ASP A 101 19.63 -22.81 -28.60
CA ASP A 101 19.19 -22.98 -27.20
C ASP A 101 19.59 -21.77 -26.34
N GLU A 102 20.82 -21.26 -26.47
CA GLU A 102 21.24 -20.02 -25.78
C GLU A 102 20.52 -18.75 -26.31
N GLY A 103 20.10 -18.76 -27.58
CA GLY A 103 19.31 -17.69 -28.17
C GLY A 103 17.87 -17.70 -27.66
N ARG A 104 17.26 -18.89 -27.59
CA ARG A 104 15.91 -19.11 -27.08
C ARG A 104 15.80 -18.90 -25.56
N GLU A 105 16.78 -19.37 -24.78
CA GLU A 105 16.86 -19.12 -23.33
C GLU A 105 17.01 -17.62 -23.04
N ARG A 106 17.84 -16.89 -23.81
CA ARG A 106 17.96 -15.43 -23.68
C ARG A 106 16.68 -14.70 -24.10
N GLU A 107 15.96 -15.18 -25.11
CA GLU A 107 14.67 -14.61 -25.53
C GLU A 107 13.57 -14.85 -24.48
N GLU A 108 13.49 -16.04 -23.87
CA GLU A 108 12.55 -16.36 -22.78
C GLU A 108 12.89 -15.59 -21.48
N GLU A 109 14.17 -15.43 -21.12
CA GLU A 109 14.62 -14.62 -19.97
C GLU A 109 14.33 -13.11 -20.12
N ASP A 110 14.18 -12.63 -21.36
CA ASP A 110 13.86 -11.25 -21.66
C ASP A 110 12.36 -10.93 -21.65
N GLU A 111 11.49 -11.91 -21.94
CA GLU A 111 10.05 -11.78 -21.73
C GLU A 111 9.69 -11.70 -20.24
N ASP A 112 10.56 -12.23 -19.37
CA ASP A 112 10.36 -12.24 -17.93
C ASP A 112 10.80 -10.97 -17.17
N ALA A 113 11.22 -9.93 -17.90
CA ALA A 113 11.77 -8.69 -17.38
C ALA A 113 10.81 -7.83 -16.54
N TYR A 114 11.34 -7.31 -15.44
CA TYR A 114 10.95 -6.03 -14.82
C TYR A 114 11.01 -4.85 -15.81
N ASP A 115 10.03 -3.93 -15.89
CA ASP A 115 10.27 -2.58 -16.42
C ASP A 115 10.53 -1.57 -15.30
N VAL A 116 9.82 -1.72 -14.17
CA VAL A 116 10.00 -0.89 -12.96
C VAL A 116 9.96 -1.78 -11.72
N ILE A 117 10.96 -1.62 -10.85
CA ILE A 117 11.09 -2.36 -9.61
C ILE A 117 11.08 -1.37 -8.44
N ALA A 118 10.21 -1.59 -7.46
CA ALA A 118 10.16 -0.86 -6.20
C ALA A 118 10.65 -1.75 -5.06
N LEU A 119 11.68 -1.30 -4.35
CA LEU A 119 12.30 -2.05 -3.26
C LEU A 119 12.05 -1.35 -1.92
N GLN A 120 11.69 -2.12 -0.91
CA GLN A 120 11.57 -1.65 0.47
C GLN A 120 12.65 -2.31 1.33
N GLU A 121 13.03 -1.65 2.43
CA GLU A 121 14.05 -2.11 3.37
C GLU A 121 15.48 -2.28 2.82
N ILE A 122 15.88 -1.49 1.84
CA ILE A 122 17.30 -1.38 1.47
C ILE A 122 17.96 -0.22 2.24
N TRP A 123 18.52 -0.51 3.41
CA TRP A 123 18.97 0.54 4.36
C TRP A 123 20.41 1.00 4.15
N VAL A 124 21.28 0.13 3.60
CA VAL A 124 22.71 0.41 3.51
C VAL A 124 23.06 0.95 2.12
N GLU A 125 22.97 2.27 1.97
CA GLU A 125 23.24 2.92 0.68
C GLU A 125 24.66 2.64 0.17
N SER A 126 25.65 2.63 1.06
CA SER A 126 27.06 2.61 0.67
C SER A 126 27.56 1.28 0.13
N GLU A 127 26.89 0.18 0.48
CA GLU A 127 27.30 -1.18 0.15
C GLU A 127 26.22 -1.87 -0.68
N ASP A 128 25.06 -2.11 -0.06
CA ASP A 128 24.03 -2.98 -0.62
C ASP A 128 23.31 -2.31 -1.81
N TRP A 129 22.92 -1.04 -1.68
CA TRP A 129 22.27 -0.31 -2.78
C TRP A 129 23.20 -0.08 -3.96
N ARG A 130 24.45 0.36 -3.72
CA ARG A 130 25.41 0.58 -4.81
C ARG A 130 25.73 -0.70 -5.57
N TYR A 131 25.89 -1.81 -4.86
CA TYR A 131 26.04 -3.12 -5.51
C TYR A 131 24.82 -3.46 -6.36
N MET A 132 23.62 -3.37 -5.79
CA MET A 132 22.38 -3.68 -6.50
C MET A 132 22.19 -2.82 -7.74
N ARG A 133 22.38 -1.50 -7.61
CA ARG A 133 22.33 -0.57 -8.75
C ARG A 133 23.36 -0.94 -9.82
N SER A 134 24.59 -1.27 -9.42
CA SER A 134 25.66 -1.66 -10.36
C SER A 134 25.33 -2.95 -11.10
N ARG A 135 24.86 -3.99 -10.40
CA ARG A 135 24.51 -5.28 -11.00
C ARG A 135 23.30 -5.18 -11.93
N CYS A 136 22.35 -4.33 -11.59
CA CYS A 136 21.13 -4.13 -12.34
C CYS A 136 21.25 -3.07 -13.45
N ALA A 137 22.39 -2.39 -13.61
CA ALA A 137 22.52 -1.18 -14.43
C ALA A 137 22.29 -1.41 -15.94
N GLU A 138 22.62 -2.59 -16.45
CA GLU A 138 22.45 -2.93 -17.87
C GLU A 138 20.96 -2.95 -18.26
N ARG A 139 20.13 -3.56 -17.41
CA ARG A 139 18.68 -3.67 -17.61
C ARG A 139 17.92 -2.45 -17.10
N TYR A 140 18.40 -1.86 -16.01
CA TYR A 140 17.78 -0.74 -15.29
C TYR A 140 18.75 0.45 -15.16
N PRO A 141 19.02 1.17 -16.26
CA PRO A 141 19.97 2.27 -16.26
C PRO A 141 19.52 3.45 -15.38
N TYR A 142 18.21 3.57 -15.11
CA TYR A 142 17.64 4.62 -14.28
C TYR A 142 17.32 4.07 -12.90
N ALA A 143 17.89 4.69 -11.86
CA ALA A 143 17.75 4.22 -10.49
C ALA A 143 17.64 5.39 -9.52
N LYS A 144 16.81 5.24 -8.48
CA LYS A 144 16.62 6.24 -7.43
C LYS A 144 16.58 5.58 -6.06
N PHE A 145 17.50 6.00 -5.19
CA PHE A 145 17.43 5.75 -3.75
C PHE A 145 16.84 6.96 -3.04
N PHE A 146 15.98 6.74 -2.06
CA PHE A 146 15.30 7.79 -1.32
C PHE A 146 15.88 7.95 0.09
N PHE A 147 16.52 9.09 0.32
CA PHE A 147 17.04 9.45 1.65
C PHE A 147 15.93 10.13 2.46
N THR A 148 15.58 9.55 3.62
CA THR A 148 14.58 10.11 4.54
C THR A 148 14.98 9.88 5.99
N ALA A 149 14.65 10.82 6.88
CA ALA A 149 14.95 10.70 8.31
C ALA A 149 16.43 10.37 8.62
N ALA A 150 16.70 9.90 9.84
CA ALA A 150 18.07 9.66 10.31
C ALA A 150 18.69 8.36 9.76
N VAL A 151 17.88 7.34 9.45
CA VAL A 151 18.33 6.00 9.04
C VAL A 151 17.91 5.64 7.60
N GLY A 152 17.14 6.49 6.91
CA GLY A 152 16.57 6.20 5.58
C GLY A 152 15.21 5.51 5.69
N SER A 153 14.32 5.57 4.70
CA SER A 153 13.07 4.78 4.68
C SER A 153 13.27 3.39 4.06
N GLY A 154 14.50 3.11 3.61
CA GLY A 154 14.87 1.89 2.91
C GLY A 154 14.23 1.78 1.52
N LEU A 155 13.78 2.88 0.92
CA LEU A 155 13.07 2.85 -0.36
C LEU A 155 14.02 3.08 -1.54
N ALA A 156 13.86 2.27 -2.58
CA ALA A 156 14.54 2.47 -3.85
C ALA A 156 13.67 2.07 -5.05
N ILE A 157 13.95 2.65 -6.20
CA ILE A 157 13.33 2.28 -7.49
C ILE A 157 14.43 2.03 -8.52
N LEU A 158 14.30 0.95 -9.28
CA LEU A 158 15.04 0.67 -10.51
C LEU A 158 14.06 0.75 -11.68
N SER A 159 14.47 1.36 -12.80
CA SER A 159 13.61 1.53 -13.97
C SER A 159 14.39 1.39 -15.26
N ARG A 160 13.75 0.73 -16.23
CA ARG A 160 14.15 0.69 -17.63
C ARG A 160 13.91 2.02 -18.32
N PHE A 161 12.89 2.77 -17.89
CA PHE A 161 12.47 4.03 -18.50
C PHE A 161 13.12 5.25 -17.82
N PRO A 162 13.38 6.35 -18.56
CA PRO A 162 13.98 7.55 -18.00
C PRO A 162 13.16 8.14 -16.85
N ILE A 163 13.82 8.41 -15.73
CA ILE A 163 13.24 9.14 -14.59
C ILE A 163 13.41 10.64 -14.84
N VAL A 164 12.29 11.36 -15.00
CA VAL A 164 12.27 12.81 -15.30
C VAL A 164 11.97 13.68 -14.09
N SER A 165 11.42 13.10 -13.02
CA SER A 165 11.16 13.80 -11.77
C SER A 165 11.20 12.82 -10.60
N THR A 166 11.54 13.32 -9.41
CA THR A 166 11.53 12.54 -8.17
C THR A 166 10.91 13.34 -7.04
N HIS A 167 10.18 12.68 -6.16
CA HIS A 167 9.66 13.27 -4.94
C HIS A 167 9.79 12.30 -3.77
N THR A 168 9.87 12.81 -2.55
CA THR A 168 9.97 11.99 -1.35
C THR A 168 9.31 12.72 -0.21
N GLN A 169 8.47 11.99 0.54
CA GLN A 169 7.75 12.53 1.69
C GLN A 169 7.81 11.51 2.83
N PRO A 170 8.57 11.80 3.89
CA PRO A 170 8.40 11.12 5.17
C PRO A 170 6.99 11.36 5.69
N TYR A 171 6.33 10.31 6.18
CA TYR A 171 5.00 10.46 6.75
C TYR A 171 5.01 11.30 8.03
N LEU A 172 3.93 12.04 8.26
CA LEU A 172 3.82 12.86 9.48
C LEU A 172 3.74 12.02 10.74
N LEU A 173 3.26 10.77 10.67
CA LEU A 173 3.08 9.89 11.82
C LEU A 173 3.87 8.59 11.66
N ASN A 174 5.08 8.55 12.23
CA ASN A 174 6.04 7.44 12.09
C ASN A 174 6.28 6.61 13.37
N GLY A 175 5.27 6.47 14.22
CA GLY A 175 5.41 5.77 15.51
C GLY A 175 5.75 6.73 16.65
N VAL A 176 5.85 6.20 17.87
CA VAL A 176 6.06 7.00 19.08
C VAL A 176 7.53 6.92 19.51
N PRO A 177 8.21 8.06 19.79
CA PRO A 177 9.65 8.11 20.07
C PRO A 177 10.14 7.17 21.18
N ILE A 178 9.31 6.91 22.19
CA ILE A 178 9.66 6.08 23.34
C ILE A 178 9.70 4.58 23.03
N TYR A 179 9.02 4.16 21.96
CA TYR A 179 9.00 2.77 21.51
C TYR A 179 10.16 2.48 20.56
N VAL A 180 11.39 2.72 21.03
CA VAL A 180 12.63 2.49 20.29
C VAL A 180 12.71 1.06 19.76
N SER A 181 12.16 0.08 20.49
CA SER A 181 12.08 -1.33 20.10
C SER A 181 11.21 -1.59 18.86
N HIS A 182 10.28 -0.70 18.53
CA HIS A 182 9.46 -0.82 17.32
C HIS A 182 10.19 -0.31 16.07
N GLY A 183 11.31 0.42 16.22
CA GLY A 183 12.20 0.85 15.13
C GLY A 183 11.63 1.89 14.16
N ASP A 184 10.31 1.90 13.95
CA ASP A 184 9.61 2.71 12.94
C ASP A 184 9.79 4.22 13.11
N TRP A 185 9.91 4.69 14.37
CA TRP A 185 10.19 6.11 14.69
C TRP A 185 11.53 6.58 14.14
N ILE A 186 12.55 5.73 14.24
CA ILE A 186 13.94 6.06 13.87
C ILE A 186 14.14 5.84 12.36
N ALA A 187 13.50 4.82 11.82
CA ALA A 187 13.46 4.50 10.40
C ALA A 187 12.81 5.63 9.58
N GLY A 188 11.75 6.28 10.08
CA GLY A 188 11.06 7.33 9.34
C GLY A 188 10.43 6.80 8.05
N LYS A 189 9.34 6.03 8.21
CA LYS A 189 8.52 5.51 7.11
C LYS A 189 8.08 6.65 6.18
N ALA A 190 7.98 6.34 4.90
CA ALA A 190 7.80 7.32 3.86
C ALA A 190 7.16 6.71 2.62
N PHE A 191 6.83 7.57 1.67
CA PHE A 191 6.79 7.19 0.27
C PHE A 191 7.81 7.99 -0.54
N GLY A 192 8.41 7.34 -1.52
CA GLY A 192 9.20 7.95 -2.59
C GLY A 192 8.47 7.77 -3.91
N SER A 193 8.55 8.76 -4.80
CA SER A 193 8.00 8.62 -6.14
C SER A 193 8.96 9.10 -7.22
N VAL A 194 8.81 8.51 -8.40
CA VAL A 194 9.45 8.93 -9.63
C VAL A 194 8.40 9.17 -10.70
N THR A 195 8.60 10.16 -11.56
CA THR A 195 7.88 10.26 -12.83
C THR A 195 8.76 9.64 -13.89
N ILE A 196 8.30 8.60 -14.56
CA ILE A 196 8.98 7.98 -15.70
C ILE A 196 8.43 8.53 -17.02
N SER A 197 9.29 8.59 -18.04
CA SER A 197 8.91 8.89 -19.43
C SER A 197 8.72 7.58 -20.20
N HIS A 198 7.49 7.11 -20.28
CA HIS A 198 7.11 5.92 -21.03
C HIS A 198 6.82 6.29 -22.51
N PRO A 199 7.27 5.50 -23.50
CA PRO A 199 7.13 5.84 -24.92
C PRO A 199 5.67 6.04 -25.38
N ARG A 200 4.74 5.18 -24.93
CA ARG A 200 3.30 5.29 -25.25
C ARG A 200 2.47 6.12 -24.26
N LEU A 201 2.52 5.77 -22.96
CA LEU A 201 1.72 6.43 -21.91
C LEU A 201 2.16 7.88 -21.61
N GLY A 202 3.33 8.30 -22.09
CA GLY A 202 3.96 9.56 -21.70
C GLY A 202 4.41 9.51 -20.24
N LEU A 203 4.03 10.51 -19.45
CA LEU A 203 4.45 10.60 -18.04
C LEU A 203 3.59 9.70 -17.13
N VAL A 204 4.26 8.79 -16.43
CA VAL A 204 3.65 7.90 -15.43
C VAL A 204 4.29 8.13 -14.07
N ASP A 205 3.49 8.37 -13.04
CA ASP A 205 3.97 8.56 -11.67
C ASP A 205 4.01 7.19 -10.95
N ILE A 206 5.19 6.74 -10.54
CA ILE A 206 5.41 5.49 -9.79
C ILE A 206 5.73 5.84 -8.34
N TYR A 207 4.96 5.28 -7.41
CA TYR A 207 5.10 5.45 -5.97
C TYR A 207 5.61 4.16 -5.34
N ASN A 208 6.67 4.25 -4.54
CA ASN A 208 7.15 3.20 -3.66
C ASN A 208 6.90 3.63 -2.21
N THR A 209 6.19 2.81 -1.43
CA THR A 209 5.91 3.09 -0.01
C THR A 209 6.28 1.93 0.89
N HIS A 210 6.59 2.27 2.14
CA HIS A 210 6.65 1.31 3.24
C HIS A 210 5.99 1.97 4.45
N THR A 211 4.83 1.47 4.85
CA THR A 211 4.05 2.03 5.97
C THR A 211 4.47 1.42 7.32
N MET A 212 3.90 1.93 8.41
CA MET A 212 4.19 1.47 9.78
C MET A 212 3.74 0.01 10.01
N ALA A 213 4.63 -0.82 10.54
CA ALA A 213 4.36 -2.25 10.79
C ALA A 213 3.58 -2.48 12.11
N ALA A 214 3.72 -1.58 13.08
CA ALA A 214 3.12 -1.74 14.41
C ALA A 214 1.58 -1.68 14.39
N GLY A 215 0.94 -2.31 15.38
CA GLY A 215 -0.51 -2.19 15.62
C GLY A 215 -1.37 -3.39 15.20
N GLY A 216 -0.77 -4.42 14.59
CA GLY A 216 -1.46 -5.67 14.22
C GLY A 216 -2.58 -5.47 13.18
N GLU A 217 -3.28 -6.55 12.84
CA GLU A 217 -4.30 -6.56 11.78
C GLU A 217 -5.75 -6.55 12.28
N ASP A 218 -5.95 -6.78 13.58
CA ASP A 218 -7.23 -6.95 14.25
C ASP A 218 -7.40 -5.97 15.41
N GLY A 219 -8.61 -5.88 15.98
CA GLY A 219 -8.91 -5.02 17.12
C GLY A 219 -9.28 -3.58 16.71
N PRO A 220 -9.29 -2.63 17.67
CA PRO A 220 -9.75 -1.27 17.41
C PRO A 220 -8.90 -0.49 16.39
N GLU A 221 -9.55 0.23 15.47
CA GLU A 221 -8.86 0.97 14.39
C GLU A 221 -7.89 2.05 14.88
N PHE A 222 -8.12 2.64 16.06
CA PHE A 222 -7.24 3.69 16.58
C PHE A 222 -5.80 3.20 16.81
N ILE A 223 -5.58 1.89 16.97
CA ILE A 223 -4.25 1.29 17.10
C ILE A 223 -3.49 1.34 15.76
N ARG A 224 -4.22 1.35 14.64
CA ARG A 224 -3.69 1.48 13.27
C ARG A 224 -3.79 2.90 12.70
N ALA A 225 -4.10 3.90 13.54
CA ALA A 225 -4.32 5.27 13.11
C ALA A 225 -3.12 5.87 12.34
N HIS A 226 -1.90 5.45 12.67
CA HIS A 226 -0.70 5.82 11.90
C HIS A 226 -0.81 5.36 10.45
N ARG A 227 -1.10 4.08 10.19
CA ARG A 227 -1.28 3.58 8.82
C ARG A 227 -2.43 4.26 8.10
N VAL A 228 -3.51 4.60 8.81
CA VAL A 228 -4.64 5.35 8.23
C VAL A 228 -4.20 6.75 7.78
N ALA A 229 -3.44 7.48 8.62
CA ALA A 229 -2.88 8.79 8.25
C ALA A 229 -1.89 8.69 7.08
N GLN A 230 -1.02 7.68 7.09
CA GLN A 230 -0.07 7.42 6.01
C GLN A 230 -0.77 7.12 4.68
N ALA A 231 -1.85 6.33 4.72
CA ALA A 231 -2.69 6.07 3.56
C ALA A 231 -3.39 7.34 3.06
N TRP A 232 -3.87 8.21 3.95
CA TRP A 232 -4.43 9.51 3.57
C TRP A 232 -3.42 10.36 2.81
N GLU A 233 -2.22 10.56 3.37
CA GLU A 233 -1.16 11.35 2.74
C GLU A 233 -0.79 10.81 1.34
N LEU A 234 -0.64 9.49 1.20
CA LEU A 234 -0.32 8.85 -0.07
C LEU A 234 -1.48 8.95 -1.07
N ALA A 235 -2.73 8.73 -0.62
CA ALA A 235 -3.92 8.81 -1.45
C ALA A 235 -4.11 10.22 -2.04
N THR A 236 -3.89 11.27 -1.26
CA THR A 236 -3.93 12.65 -1.74
C THR A 236 -2.90 12.88 -2.84
N LYS A 237 -1.67 12.39 -2.66
CA LYS A 237 -0.61 12.58 -3.67
C LYS A 237 -0.88 11.84 -4.99
N VAL A 238 -1.46 10.64 -4.88
CA VAL A 238 -1.90 9.85 -6.03
C VAL A 238 -3.02 10.55 -6.78
N ARG A 239 -3.97 11.17 -6.06
CA ARG A 239 -5.04 11.99 -6.66
C ARG A 239 -4.46 13.18 -7.43
N ASP A 240 -3.49 13.91 -6.88
CA ASP A 240 -2.82 15.01 -7.60
C ASP A 240 -2.20 14.52 -8.93
N SER A 241 -1.73 13.28 -8.99
CA SER A 241 -1.14 12.69 -10.20
C SER A 241 -2.19 12.47 -11.28
N ALA A 242 -3.35 11.93 -10.89
CA ALA A 242 -4.47 11.74 -11.78
C ALA A 242 -5.07 13.07 -12.26
N GLU A 243 -5.11 14.10 -11.40
CA GLU A 243 -5.53 15.46 -11.76
C GLU A 243 -4.58 16.13 -12.76
N ARG A 244 -3.28 15.85 -12.68
CA ARG A 244 -2.29 16.23 -13.70
C ARG A 244 -2.41 15.44 -15.01
N GLY A 245 -3.40 14.55 -15.12
CA GLY A 245 -3.62 13.75 -16.32
C GLY A 245 -2.55 12.67 -16.54
N ARG A 246 -2.01 12.10 -15.45
CA ARG A 246 -1.03 11.00 -15.48
C ARG A 246 -1.62 9.71 -14.92
N HIS A 247 -1.12 8.59 -15.41
CA HIS A 247 -1.29 7.29 -14.73
C HIS A 247 -0.47 7.27 -13.45
N ALA A 248 -0.99 6.64 -12.42
CA ALA A 248 -0.29 6.47 -11.15
C ALA A 248 -0.29 5.01 -10.72
N ILE A 249 0.88 4.48 -10.37
CA ILE A 249 1.07 3.13 -9.84
C ILE A 249 1.68 3.24 -8.45
N VAL A 250 1.05 2.64 -7.45
CA VAL A 250 1.51 2.57 -6.07
C VAL A 250 1.95 1.15 -5.77
N MET A 251 3.17 1.03 -5.27
CA MET A 251 3.85 -0.23 -5.00
C MET A 251 4.42 -0.19 -3.59
N GLY A 252 4.41 -1.33 -2.90
CA GLY A 252 5.15 -1.47 -1.67
C GLY A 252 4.49 -2.31 -0.60
N ASP A 253 5.17 -2.33 0.55
CA ASP A 253 4.71 -2.97 1.77
C ASP A 253 3.79 -1.99 2.53
N ILE A 254 2.49 -2.25 2.44
CA ILE A 254 1.45 -1.42 3.06
C ILE A 254 1.18 -1.88 4.51
N ASN A 255 1.81 -2.96 4.98
CA ASN A 255 1.63 -3.52 6.32
C ASN A 255 0.16 -3.64 6.74
N SER A 256 -0.74 -3.85 5.78
CA SER A 256 -2.18 -3.90 6.03
C SER A 256 -2.84 -4.92 5.10
N THR A 257 -3.71 -5.75 5.67
CA THR A 257 -4.46 -6.75 4.92
C THR A 257 -5.68 -6.13 4.17
N PRO A 258 -6.26 -6.84 3.19
CA PRO A 258 -7.32 -6.31 2.32
C PRO A 258 -8.57 -5.70 3.00
N PRO A 259 -9.06 -6.19 4.16
CA PRO A 259 -10.22 -5.58 4.83
C PRO A 259 -9.90 -4.31 5.61
N SER A 260 -8.63 -3.92 5.73
CA SER A 260 -8.23 -2.79 6.57
C SER A 260 -8.78 -1.43 6.09
N LEU A 261 -8.96 -0.52 7.03
CA LEU A 261 -9.32 0.87 6.75
C LEU A 261 -8.24 1.58 5.93
N THR A 262 -6.97 1.21 6.11
CA THR A 262 -5.84 1.70 5.32
C THR A 262 -6.01 1.42 3.82
N ILE A 263 -6.35 0.18 3.45
CA ILE A 263 -6.62 -0.19 2.05
C ILE A 263 -7.89 0.51 1.53
N ALA A 264 -8.91 0.67 2.38
CA ALA A 264 -10.11 1.41 2.02
C ALA A 264 -9.82 2.89 1.70
N VAL A 265 -8.97 3.57 2.48
CA VAL A 265 -8.56 4.97 2.21
C VAL A 265 -7.81 5.07 0.88
N LEU A 266 -6.84 4.18 0.62
CA LEU A 266 -6.11 4.17 -0.65
C LEU A 266 -7.04 3.97 -1.85
N ARG A 267 -8.02 3.07 -1.72
CA ARG A 267 -9.02 2.80 -2.77
C ARG A 267 -9.98 3.97 -2.96
N ASP A 268 -10.64 4.42 -1.89
CA ASP A 268 -11.79 5.33 -1.99
C ASP A 268 -11.35 6.79 -2.15
N VAL A 269 -10.31 7.23 -1.43
CA VAL A 269 -9.74 8.58 -1.57
C VAL A 269 -8.77 8.63 -2.74
N GLY A 270 -7.89 7.64 -2.82
CA GLY A 270 -6.84 7.58 -3.82
C GLY A 270 -7.34 7.13 -5.19
N GLY A 271 -8.57 6.60 -5.30
CA GLY A 271 -9.12 6.06 -6.55
C GLY A 271 -8.35 4.86 -7.10
N LEU A 272 -7.63 4.15 -6.22
CA LEU A 272 -6.73 3.06 -6.59
C LEU A 272 -7.49 1.73 -6.75
N GLN A 273 -7.10 0.98 -7.77
CA GLN A 273 -7.51 -0.40 -8.02
C GLN A 273 -6.38 -1.36 -7.62
N ASP A 274 -6.74 -2.58 -7.20
CA ASP A 274 -5.81 -3.59 -6.73
C ASP A 274 -5.48 -4.61 -7.82
N ALA A 275 -4.19 -4.70 -8.21
CA ALA A 275 -3.77 -5.48 -9.37
C ALA A 275 -4.02 -6.98 -9.18
N PHE A 276 -3.89 -7.45 -7.94
CA PHE A 276 -4.14 -8.84 -7.59
C PHE A 276 -5.63 -9.16 -7.71
N LEU A 277 -6.50 -8.33 -7.14
CA LEU A 277 -7.96 -8.53 -7.25
C LEU A 277 -8.46 -8.42 -8.69
N ALA A 278 -7.88 -7.52 -9.49
CA ALA A 278 -8.31 -7.35 -10.88
C ALA A 278 -7.95 -8.53 -11.79
N SER A 279 -6.87 -9.24 -11.49
CA SER A 279 -6.50 -10.49 -12.17
C SER A 279 -7.13 -11.75 -11.56
N HIS A 280 -7.71 -11.64 -10.36
CA HIS A 280 -8.40 -12.72 -9.64
C HIS A 280 -9.85 -12.36 -9.33
N PRO A 281 -10.73 -12.23 -10.34
CA PRO A 281 -12.09 -11.71 -10.17
C PRO A 281 -13.00 -12.58 -9.29
N SER A 282 -12.64 -13.86 -9.10
CA SER A 282 -13.35 -14.79 -8.19
C SER A 282 -13.01 -14.55 -6.72
N LEU A 283 -11.89 -13.87 -6.41
CA LEU A 283 -11.47 -13.60 -5.03
C LEU A 283 -12.27 -12.42 -4.47
N PRO A 284 -12.98 -12.59 -3.33
CA PRO A 284 -13.65 -11.48 -2.67
C PRO A 284 -12.65 -10.38 -2.27
N ALA A 285 -13.02 -9.12 -2.47
CA ALA A 285 -12.12 -7.97 -2.25
C ALA A 285 -11.55 -7.85 -0.82
N HIS A 286 -12.21 -8.46 0.16
CA HIS A 286 -11.84 -8.43 1.57
C HIS A 286 -11.39 -9.80 2.10
N ALA A 287 -11.13 -10.77 1.21
CA ALA A 287 -10.71 -12.11 1.60
C ALA A 287 -9.38 -12.07 2.38
N VAL A 288 -9.33 -12.83 3.48
CA VAL A 288 -8.13 -13.05 4.31
C VAL A 288 -7.87 -14.53 4.58
N SER A 289 -8.74 -15.41 4.06
CA SER A 289 -8.60 -16.86 4.09
C SER A 289 -9.36 -17.45 2.91
N LEU A 290 -9.01 -18.67 2.53
CA LEU A 290 -9.70 -19.42 1.48
C LEU A 290 -10.68 -20.42 2.10
N PRO A 291 -11.80 -20.73 1.43
CA PRO A 291 -12.68 -21.80 1.87
C PRO A 291 -11.92 -23.14 1.88
N PRO A 292 -12.28 -24.06 2.80
CA PRO A 292 -11.68 -25.39 2.85
C PRO A 292 -11.79 -26.10 1.49
N SER A 293 -10.71 -26.75 1.06
CA SER A 293 -10.78 -27.58 -0.13
C SER A 293 -11.57 -28.85 0.17
N ALA A 294 -12.44 -29.29 -0.75
CA ALA A 294 -13.10 -30.58 -0.65
C ALA A 294 -12.11 -31.77 -0.53
N THR A 295 -10.88 -31.57 -1.02
CA THR A 295 -9.80 -32.56 -1.00
C THR A 295 -8.83 -32.43 0.19
N HIS A 296 -8.96 -31.40 1.03
CA HIS A 296 -8.02 -31.16 2.14
C HIS A 296 -8.76 -30.70 3.40
N SER A 297 -8.86 -31.61 4.39
CA SER A 297 -9.48 -31.35 5.70
C SER A 297 -8.50 -30.85 6.77
N GLY A 298 -7.25 -30.55 6.39
CA GLY A 298 -6.18 -30.08 7.27
C GLY A 298 -6.09 -28.55 7.40
N PRO A 299 -4.97 -28.03 7.95
CA PRO A 299 -4.71 -26.58 8.01
C PRO A 299 -4.74 -25.94 6.61
N PRO A 300 -4.92 -24.61 6.50
CA PRO A 300 -5.00 -23.94 5.20
C PRO A 300 -3.78 -24.25 4.35
N ASP A 301 -4.00 -24.61 3.08
CA ASP A 301 -2.93 -24.94 2.14
C ASP A 301 -2.13 -23.67 1.79
N PRO A 302 -0.84 -23.61 2.16
CA PRO A 302 -0.04 -22.42 1.96
C PRO A 302 0.32 -22.17 0.48
N HIS A 303 0.32 -23.20 -0.38
CA HIS A 303 0.51 -23.00 -1.82
C HIS A 303 -0.73 -22.37 -2.46
N ARG A 304 -1.93 -22.85 -2.10
CA ARG A 304 -3.18 -22.20 -2.53
C ARG A 304 -3.30 -20.78 -1.97
N ALA A 305 -2.93 -20.55 -0.72
CA ALA A 305 -2.96 -19.20 -0.14
C ALA A 305 -2.01 -18.25 -0.87
N LEU A 306 -0.86 -18.73 -1.33
CA LEU A 306 0.06 -17.93 -2.13
C LEU A 306 -0.57 -17.55 -3.49
N VAL A 307 -1.12 -18.52 -4.21
CA VAL A 307 -1.62 -18.33 -5.58
C VAL A 307 -2.99 -17.64 -5.61
N GLU A 308 -3.94 -18.04 -4.77
CA GLU A 308 -5.33 -17.58 -4.84
C GLU A 308 -5.63 -16.42 -3.89
N LEU A 309 -4.93 -16.31 -2.75
CA LEU A 309 -5.15 -15.24 -1.78
C LEU A 309 -4.10 -14.12 -1.88
N GLY A 310 -2.96 -14.39 -2.53
CA GLY A 310 -1.88 -13.44 -2.72
C GLY A 310 -1.06 -13.21 -1.45
N VAL A 311 -0.85 -14.27 -0.65
CA VAL A 311 -0.06 -14.18 0.58
C VAL A 311 1.40 -13.83 0.27
N THR A 312 1.90 -12.78 0.91
CA THR A 312 3.28 -12.28 0.73
C THR A 312 4.13 -12.38 1.99
N CYS A 313 3.52 -12.32 3.17
CA CYS A 313 4.22 -12.32 4.46
C CYS A 313 3.70 -13.42 5.38
N ASP A 314 4.56 -13.88 6.31
CA ASP A 314 4.25 -14.90 7.32
C ASP A 314 3.70 -16.22 6.73
N SER A 315 4.04 -16.52 5.48
CA SER A 315 3.69 -17.80 4.85
C SER A 315 4.54 -18.93 5.44
N PRO A 316 3.96 -20.11 5.71
CA PRO A 316 4.73 -21.32 6.05
C PRO A 316 5.77 -21.73 5.00
N LEU A 317 5.61 -21.30 3.74
CA LEU A 317 6.58 -21.56 2.67
C LEU A 317 7.84 -20.71 2.81
N ASN A 318 7.78 -19.59 3.52
CA ASN A 318 8.94 -18.71 3.72
C ASN A 318 9.78 -19.19 4.91
N THR A 319 11.09 -19.40 4.71
CA THR A 319 11.99 -19.89 5.78
C THR A 319 12.08 -18.94 6.97
N TRP A 320 11.84 -17.65 6.76
CA TRP A 320 11.92 -16.64 7.81
C TRP A 320 10.65 -16.59 8.67
N THR A 321 9.60 -17.33 8.30
CA THR A 321 8.39 -17.51 9.12
C THR A 321 8.60 -18.53 10.24
N ALA A 322 9.51 -19.49 10.05
CA ALA A 322 9.71 -20.59 10.98
C ALA A 322 10.04 -20.08 12.41
N GLY A 323 9.27 -20.56 13.40
CA GLY A 323 9.44 -20.20 14.80
C GLY A 323 8.79 -18.87 15.22
N LYS A 324 8.16 -18.12 14.30
CA LYS A 324 7.37 -16.93 14.65
C LYS A 324 6.06 -17.33 15.35
N ALA A 325 5.66 -16.57 16.36
CA ALA A 325 4.33 -16.65 16.95
C ALA A 325 3.31 -15.92 16.05
N LEU A 326 2.64 -16.66 15.17
CA LEU A 326 1.72 -16.09 14.18
C LEU A 326 0.39 -15.63 14.80
N ASP A 327 -0.08 -14.46 14.40
CA ASP A 327 -1.38 -13.93 14.79
C ASP A 327 -2.54 -14.79 14.23
N PRO A 328 -3.77 -14.67 14.77
CA PRO A 328 -4.91 -15.47 14.30
C PRO A 328 -5.21 -15.33 12.81
N ARG A 329 -5.03 -14.13 12.22
CA ARG A 329 -5.29 -13.88 10.80
C ARG A 329 -4.26 -14.58 9.92
N ALA A 330 -2.98 -14.48 10.27
CA ALA A 330 -1.91 -15.21 9.57
C ALA A 330 -2.12 -16.73 9.64
N ARG A 331 -2.54 -17.28 10.79
CA ARG A 331 -2.82 -18.71 10.91
C ARG A 331 -4.02 -19.16 10.06
N ALA A 332 -5.09 -18.37 10.03
CA ALA A 332 -6.29 -18.69 9.24
C ALA A 332 -6.05 -18.57 7.73
N GLY A 333 -5.20 -17.65 7.29
CA GLY A 333 -4.88 -17.41 5.89
C GLY A 333 -3.67 -18.16 5.35
N ALA A 334 -2.96 -18.94 6.17
CA ALA A 334 -1.60 -19.43 5.86
C ALA A 334 -0.63 -18.31 5.43
N GLY A 335 -0.73 -17.18 6.12
CA GLY A 335 0.04 -15.95 5.95
C GLY A 335 -0.87 -14.74 5.73
N LYS A 336 -0.26 -13.61 5.34
CA LYS A 336 -0.94 -12.32 5.12
C LYS A 336 -0.53 -11.73 3.77
N ARG A 337 -1.46 -11.05 3.10
CA ARG A 337 -1.16 -10.17 1.97
C ARG A 337 -0.91 -8.75 2.49
N LEU A 338 0.36 -8.33 2.47
CA LEU A 338 0.79 -7.01 2.97
C LEU A 338 1.43 -6.15 1.87
N ASP A 339 1.91 -6.77 0.80
CA ASP A 339 2.55 -6.10 -0.33
C ASP A 339 1.56 -5.96 -1.49
N TYR A 340 1.54 -4.80 -2.13
CA TYR A 340 0.54 -4.49 -3.16
C TYR A 340 1.16 -3.79 -4.37
N VAL A 341 0.54 -4.05 -5.52
CA VAL A 341 0.57 -3.16 -6.68
C VAL A 341 -0.83 -2.62 -6.86
N LEU A 342 -1.00 -1.32 -6.66
CA LEU A 342 -2.24 -0.59 -6.86
C LEU A 342 -2.07 0.40 -8.01
N TRP A 343 -3.12 0.69 -8.78
CA TRP A 343 -3.00 1.65 -9.87
C TRP A 343 -4.29 2.43 -10.12
N ARG A 344 -4.14 3.58 -10.78
CA ARG A 344 -5.27 4.32 -11.35
C ARG A 344 -4.87 5.04 -12.64
N GLY A 345 -5.89 5.27 -13.46
CA GLY A 345 -5.77 6.13 -14.62
C GLY A 345 -5.86 7.62 -14.30
N PRO A 346 -5.57 8.48 -15.30
CA PRO A 346 -5.81 9.91 -15.21
C PRO A 346 -7.31 10.21 -15.05
N ASN A 347 -7.64 11.37 -14.48
CA ASN A 347 -9.00 11.86 -14.51
C ASN A 347 -9.42 12.19 -15.95
N ASP A 348 -10.67 11.92 -16.28
CA ASP A 348 -11.21 12.18 -17.62
C ASP A 348 -11.03 13.69 -17.97
N PRO A 349 -10.67 14.07 -19.20
CA PRO A 349 -10.39 15.47 -19.56
C PRO A 349 -11.54 16.44 -19.21
N LEU A 350 -12.79 15.95 -19.20
CA LEU A 350 -13.99 16.68 -18.82
C LEU A 350 -14.12 16.95 -17.30
N SER A 351 -13.29 16.31 -16.47
CA SER A 351 -13.32 16.42 -15.01
C SER A 351 -12.45 17.55 -14.46
N ARG A 352 -11.76 18.32 -15.33
CA ARG A 352 -10.86 19.40 -14.92
C ARG A 352 -11.69 20.56 -14.33
N PRO A 353 -11.56 20.89 -13.03
CA PRO A 353 -12.40 21.91 -12.40
C PRO A 353 -12.04 23.35 -12.82
N PHE A 354 -10.91 23.58 -13.48
CA PHE A 354 -10.50 24.89 -13.95
C PHE A 354 -9.82 24.77 -15.31
N GLY A 355 -10.46 25.34 -16.34
CA GLY A 355 -9.83 25.56 -17.63
C GLY A 355 -8.74 26.61 -17.49
N LEU A 356 -7.47 26.18 -17.54
CA LEU A 356 -6.45 27.00 -18.18
C LEU A 356 -6.46 26.66 -19.66
N MET A 357 -7.06 27.55 -20.45
CA MET A 357 -6.85 27.64 -21.89
C MET A 357 -5.34 27.63 -22.18
N GLY A 358 -4.88 26.61 -22.89
CA GLY A 358 -3.69 26.68 -23.73
C GLY A 358 -4.17 26.88 -25.15
N SER A 359 -4.09 28.12 -25.63
CA SER A 359 -4.51 28.58 -26.95
C SER A 359 -3.71 27.92 -28.08
N GLY A 360 -4.40 27.45 -29.12
CA GLY A 360 -3.88 27.27 -30.48
C GLY A 360 -4.94 27.77 -31.47
N PRO A 361 -4.61 28.61 -32.46
CA PRO A 361 -5.61 29.27 -33.31
C PRO A 361 -6.04 28.41 -34.52
N GLY A 362 -7.33 28.49 -34.87
CA GLY A 362 -7.96 27.99 -36.11
C GLY A 362 -8.71 26.66 -35.91
N ILE A 363 -9.93 26.43 -36.38
CA ILE A 363 -10.66 26.99 -37.54
C ILE A 363 -12.18 26.97 -37.24
N ASN A 364 -12.89 28.01 -37.68
CA ASN A 364 -14.35 28.14 -37.64
C ASN A 364 -15.10 27.02 -38.39
N GLY A 365 -16.22 26.57 -37.82
CA GLY A 365 -17.26 25.84 -38.53
C GLY A 365 -18.55 25.87 -37.73
N GLY A 366 -19.44 26.82 -38.02
CA GLY A 366 -20.78 26.87 -37.44
C GLY A 366 -21.65 25.72 -37.95
N GLY A 367 -22.42 25.13 -37.04
CA GLY A 367 -23.43 24.11 -37.34
C GLY A 367 -24.18 23.74 -36.07
N GLU A 368 -25.44 24.15 -35.99
CA GLU A 368 -26.39 23.82 -34.93
C GLU A 368 -26.76 22.32 -34.93
N GLY A 369 -27.08 21.80 -33.73
CA GLY A 369 -27.94 20.62 -33.55
C GLY A 369 -27.25 19.25 -33.57
N GLY A 370 -27.00 18.67 -32.40
CA GLY A 370 -26.63 17.25 -32.30
C GLY A 370 -26.10 16.85 -30.92
N SER A 371 -26.84 16.01 -30.23
CA SER A 371 -26.46 15.29 -29.01
C SER A 371 -25.12 14.53 -29.17
N GLY A 372 -24.21 14.72 -28.22
CA GLY A 372 -22.96 13.96 -28.11
C GLY A 372 -21.74 14.81 -28.46
N GLY A 373 -21.21 15.55 -27.47
CA GLY A 373 -19.91 16.21 -27.63
C GLY A 373 -18.81 15.19 -27.97
N PRO A 374 -17.75 15.60 -28.69
CA PRO A 374 -16.69 14.69 -29.08
C PRO A 374 -16.08 14.04 -27.84
N VAL A 375 -16.15 12.70 -27.78
CA VAL A 375 -15.42 11.91 -26.78
C VAL A 375 -13.94 12.18 -27.03
N HIS A 376 -13.33 12.96 -26.13
CA HIS A 376 -11.92 13.30 -26.23
C HIS A 376 -11.12 12.03 -25.92
N HIS A 377 -10.72 11.30 -26.96
CA HIS A 377 -9.84 10.14 -26.81
C HIS A 377 -8.48 10.61 -26.28
N ASP A 378 -8.03 10.04 -25.17
CA ASP A 378 -6.65 10.21 -24.73
C ASP A 378 -5.77 9.29 -25.60
N PRO A 379 -4.92 9.83 -26.51
CA PRO A 379 -4.11 9.01 -27.40
C PRO A 379 -3.04 8.20 -26.66
N ARG A 380 -2.84 8.43 -25.35
CA ARG A 380 -1.80 7.80 -24.53
C ARG A 380 -2.18 6.40 -24.03
N GLY A 381 -3.44 5.98 -24.20
CA GLY A 381 -3.96 4.68 -23.76
C GLY A 381 -4.17 4.57 -22.24
N ARG A 382 -4.91 3.55 -21.81
CA ARG A 382 -5.22 3.25 -20.41
C ARG A 382 -4.54 1.98 -19.93
N LEU A 383 -4.12 1.97 -18.66
CA LEU A 383 -3.58 0.78 -18.00
C LEU A 383 -4.72 -0.15 -17.56
N ARG A 384 -4.68 -1.39 -18.05
CA ARG A 384 -5.50 -2.50 -17.55
C ARG A 384 -4.59 -3.61 -17.05
N CYS A 385 -4.74 -3.97 -15.77
CA CYS A 385 -4.03 -5.13 -15.22
C CYS A 385 -4.46 -6.40 -15.96
N SER A 386 -3.51 -7.10 -16.57
CA SER A 386 -3.75 -8.39 -17.22
C SER A 386 -3.36 -9.56 -16.33
N GLN A 387 -2.34 -9.38 -15.49
CA GLN A 387 -1.83 -10.42 -14.61
C GLN A 387 -1.22 -9.81 -13.35
N SER A 388 -1.39 -10.47 -12.21
CA SER A 388 -0.64 -10.18 -10.99
C SER A 388 -0.37 -11.50 -10.27
N SER A 389 0.80 -11.63 -9.66
CA SER A 389 1.20 -12.86 -8.98
C SER A 389 2.21 -12.60 -7.87
N VAL A 390 2.26 -13.52 -6.90
CA VAL A 390 3.30 -13.56 -5.87
C VAL A 390 4.54 -14.25 -6.46
N VAL A 391 5.69 -13.62 -6.33
CA VAL A 391 6.98 -14.03 -6.92
C VAL A 391 8.09 -14.03 -5.85
N PHE A 392 9.31 -14.46 -6.20
CA PHE A 392 10.41 -14.66 -5.24
C PHE A 392 10.07 -15.69 -4.14
N THR A 393 9.31 -16.72 -4.52
CA THR A 393 8.82 -17.77 -3.61
C THR A 393 9.78 -18.93 -3.49
N GLU A 394 10.70 -19.02 -4.45
CA GLU A 394 11.76 -20.00 -4.54
C GLU A 394 12.87 -19.76 -3.50
N ARG A 395 13.71 -20.78 -3.32
CA ARG A 395 14.88 -20.74 -2.44
C ARG A 395 16.08 -20.21 -3.20
N LEU A 396 17.09 -19.72 -2.48
CA LEU A 396 18.35 -19.31 -3.10
C LEU A 396 19.05 -20.53 -3.73
N THR A 397 19.50 -20.39 -4.98
CA THR A 397 20.17 -21.46 -5.74
C THR A 397 21.37 -22.06 -4.99
N HIS A 398 22.22 -21.20 -4.40
CA HIS A 398 23.42 -21.65 -3.66
C HIS A 398 23.17 -21.92 -2.17
N ARG A 399 21.95 -21.65 -1.68
CA ARG A 399 21.52 -21.82 -0.29
C ARG A 399 20.04 -22.21 -0.25
N PRO A 400 19.69 -23.45 -0.64
CA PRO A 400 18.30 -23.88 -0.75
C PRO A 400 17.56 -23.90 0.60
N ASP A 401 18.29 -23.75 1.70
CA ASP A 401 17.78 -23.66 3.07
C ASP A 401 17.16 -22.29 3.41
N ILE A 402 17.24 -21.28 2.53
CA ILE A 402 16.75 -19.92 2.81
C ILE A 402 15.97 -19.29 1.64
N SER A 403 14.97 -18.49 1.98
CA SER A 403 14.26 -17.55 1.08
C SER A 403 15.02 -16.24 0.89
N PHE A 404 14.75 -15.55 -0.22
CA PHE A 404 15.33 -14.24 -0.57
C PHE A 404 15.05 -13.15 0.46
N SER A 405 13.82 -13.08 0.97
CA SER A 405 13.40 -12.13 1.97
C SER A 405 12.36 -12.75 2.88
N ASP A 406 12.04 -12.10 4.00
CA ASP A 406 10.94 -12.50 4.88
C ASP A 406 9.56 -12.16 4.31
N HIS A 407 9.54 -11.43 3.20
CA HIS A 407 8.41 -11.23 2.30
C HIS A 407 8.66 -11.92 0.94
N PHE A 408 7.59 -12.34 0.29
CA PHE A 408 7.57 -12.63 -1.14
C PHE A 408 7.25 -11.35 -1.92
N GLY A 409 7.70 -11.27 -3.17
CA GLY A 409 7.46 -10.12 -4.05
C GLY A 409 6.06 -10.19 -4.69
N VAL A 410 5.60 -9.06 -5.21
CA VAL A 410 4.38 -8.98 -6.03
C VAL A 410 4.72 -8.38 -7.38
N ALA A 411 4.41 -9.13 -8.43
CA ALA A 411 4.57 -8.71 -9.81
C ALA A 411 3.21 -8.41 -10.43
N ALA A 412 3.12 -7.36 -11.25
CA ALA A 412 1.93 -7.08 -12.04
C ALA A 412 2.30 -6.67 -13.47
N THR A 413 1.51 -7.13 -14.43
CA THR A 413 1.61 -6.77 -15.85
C THR A 413 0.39 -5.96 -16.23
N PHE A 414 0.62 -4.78 -16.79
CA PHE A 414 -0.42 -3.91 -17.31
C PHE A 414 -0.40 -3.90 -18.83
N THR A 415 -1.51 -4.22 -19.46
CA THR A 415 -1.75 -3.97 -20.89
C THR A 415 -2.17 -2.52 -21.11
N ILE A 416 -1.63 -1.88 -22.15
CA ILE A 416 -1.98 -0.52 -22.56
C ILE A 416 -3.06 -0.63 -23.64
N VAL A 417 -4.29 -0.26 -23.29
CA VAL A 417 -5.47 -0.32 -24.17
C VAL A 417 -5.82 1.06 -24.71
N ASP A 418 -6.22 1.16 -25.97
CA ASP A 418 -6.70 2.41 -26.56
C ASP A 418 -8.19 2.62 -26.22
N ASP A 419 -8.58 3.87 -25.94
CA ASP A 419 -9.98 4.22 -25.61
C ASP A 419 -10.94 4.08 -26.82
N GLY A 420 -10.45 3.64 -27.99
CA GLY A 420 -11.20 3.57 -29.26
C GLY A 420 -11.64 2.18 -29.71
N VAL A 421 -11.32 1.09 -28.98
CA VAL A 421 -11.68 -0.26 -29.41
C VAL A 421 -12.63 -0.90 -28.39
N LEU A 422 -13.91 -0.56 -28.51
CA LEU A 422 -14.95 -1.56 -28.28
C LEU A 422 -14.81 -2.57 -29.43
N THR A 423 -13.95 -3.58 -29.31
CA THR A 423 -14.00 -4.71 -30.26
C THR A 423 -15.39 -5.35 -30.09
N PRO A 424 -16.26 -5.33 -31.11
CA PRO A 424 -17.32 -6.33 -31.17
C PRO A 424 -16.61 -7.68 -31.18
N MET A 425 -17.09 -8.65 -30.38
CA MET A 425 -16.70 -10.04 -30.56
C MET A 425 -16.76 -10.38 -32.06
N GLU A 426 -15.62 -10.75 -32.65
CA GLU A 426 -15.59 -11.36 -33.97
C GLU A 426 -16.49 -12.59 -33.92
N GLY A 427 -17.60 -12.51 -34.64
CA GLY A 427 -18.55 -13.60 -34.79
C GLY A 427 -17.91 -14.72 -35.59
N ALA A 428 -17.66 -15.84 -34.92
CA ALA A 428 -17.66 -17.13 -35.59
C ALA A 428 -19.10 -17.40 -36.06
N ILE A 429 -19.33 -17.18 -37.35
CA ILE A 429 -20.48 -17.75 -38.03
C ILE A 429 -20.15 -19.23 -38.19
N ASP A 430 -20.82 -20.08 -37.40
CA ASP A 430 -21.11 -21.44 -37.79
C ASP A 430 -22.51 -21.80 -37.27
N GLY A 431 -23.37 -22.19 -38.21
CA GLY A 431 -24.75 -22.56 -37.93
C GLY A 431 -24.83 -23.97 -37.37
N ASP A 432 -25.58 -24.14 -36.28
CA ASP A 432 -26.69 -25.08 -36.20
C ASP A 432 -27.52 -24.76 -34.94
N GLY A 433 -28.82 -25.02 -35.00
CA GLY A 433 -29.78 -24.67 -33.96
C GLY A 433 -29.55 -25.40 -32.65
N GLY A 434 -29.17 -24.66 -31.61
CA GLY A 434 -29.17 -25.12 -30.23
C GLY A 434 -29.20 -23.94 -29.27
N ALA A 435 -30.24 -23.85 -28.45
CA ALA A 435 -30.39 -22.80 -27.45
C ALA A 435 -29.24 -22.84 -26.42
N LEU A 436 -28.23 -22.00 -26.63
CA LEU A 436 -27.14 -21.78 -25.68
C LEU A 436 -27.57 -20.74 -24.64
N VAL A 437 -27.76 -21.21 -23.42
CA VAL A 437 -27.88 -20.40 -22.21
C VAL A 437 -26.61 -19.55 -22.09
N PRO A 438 -26.70 -18.21 -21.93
CA PRO A 438 -25.52 -17.38 -21.78
C PRO A 438 -24.76 -17.76 -20.50
N PRO A 439 -23.42 -17.81 -20.51
CA PRO A 439 -22.64 -18.02 -19.31
C PRO A 439 -22.91 -16.86 -18.37
N GLN A 440 -23.46 -17.16 -17.20
CA GLN A 440 -23.73 -16.18 -16.16
C GLN A 440 -22.39 -15.59 -15.70
N THR A 441 -22.11 -14.36 -16.15
CA THR A 441 -21.03 -13.51 -15.64
C THR A 441 -21.31 -13.17 -14.18
N GLY A 442 -20.90 -14.05 -13.29
CA GLY A 442 -21.05 -13.92 -11.84
C GLY A 442 -19.96 -13.06 -11.21
N VAL A 443 -19.86 -11.79 -11.59
CA VAL A 443 -19.32 -10.73 -10.72
C VAL A 443 -20.20 -9.51 -10.93
N LYS A 444 -21.12 -9.27 -9.98
CA LYS A 444 -21.83 -7.98 -9.91
C LYS A 444 -20.81 -6.91 -9.55
N SER A 445 -20.15 -6.35 -10.57
CA SER A 445 -19.73 -4.96 -10.52
C SER A 445 -20.99 -4.16 -10.22
N THR A 446 -21.05 -3.59 -9.03
CA THR A 446 -22.19 -2.82 -8.54
C THR A 446 -22.36 -1.47 -9.26
N GLY A 447 -21.66 -1.26 -10.39
CA GLY A 447 -21.74 -0.05 -11.21
C GLY A 447 -21.95 -0.30 -12.71
N ALA A 448 -22.05 -1.55 -13.18
CA ALA A 448 -22.34 -1.81 -14.60
C ALA A 448 -23.82 -1.52 -14.90
N GLY A 449 -24.12 -0.28 -15.28
CA GLY A 449 -25.47 0.20 -15.65
C GLY A 449 -25.90 1.52 -15.03
N LEU A 450 -25.06 2.17 -14.21
CA LEU A 450 -25.39 3.49 -13.65
C LEU A 450 -24.96 4.61 -14.60
N SER A 451 -25.79 5.66 -14.72
CA SER A 451 -25.37 6.94 -15.30
C SER A 451 -24.08 7.43 -14.63
N PRO A 452 -23.14 8.08 -15.35
CA PRO A 452 -21.91 8.64 -14.77
C PRO A 452 -22.14 9.48 -13.52
N GLN A 453 -23.26 10.20 -13.46
CA GLN A 453 -23.64 11.01 -12.29
C GLN A 453 -23.97 10.15 -11.06
N ASN A 454 -24.71 9.05 -11.26
CA ASN A 454 -25.07 8.13 -10.18
C ASN A 454 -23.84 7.35 -9.67
N GLN A 455 -22.92 7.00 -10.57
CA GLN A 455 -21.65 6.37 -10.20
C GLN A 455 -20.81 7.32 -9.34
N LYS A 456 -20.64 8.58 -9.77
CA LYS A 456 -19.92 9.59 -8.99
C LYS A 456 -20.55 9.82 -7.61
N LYS A 457 -21.87 9.92 -7.52
CA LYS A 457 -22.59 10.07 -6.24
C LYS A 457 -22.35 8.89 -5.29
N ARG A 458 -22.31 7.68 -5.84
CA ARG A 458 -22.02 6.46 -5.09
C ARG A 458 -20.58 6.45 -4.57
N ASP A 459 -19.62 6.85 -5.40
CA ASP A 459 -18.21 6.93 -5.03
C ASP A 459 -17.96 8.02 -3.98
N ASP A 460 -18.59 9.19 -4.11
CA ASP A 460 -18.57 10.25 -3.10
C ASP A 460 -19.18 9.75 -1.76
N SER A 461 -20.31 9.04 -1.80
CA SER A 461 -20.93 8.43 -0.60
C SER A 461 -20.02 7.41 0.08
N ARG A 462 -19.33 6.57 -0.70
CA ARG A 462 -18.38 5.58 -0.17
C ARG A 462 -17.17 6.25 0.47
N THR A 463 -16.61 7.25 -0.21
CA THR A 463 -15.47 8.05 0.29
C THR A 463 -15.84 8.75 1.59
N LEU A 464 -17.05 9.31 1.68
CA LEU A 464 -17.57 9.92 2.91
C LEU A 464 -17.58 8.94 4.07
N GLN A 465 -18.07 7.70 3.85
CA GLN A 465 -18.09 6.66 4.88
C GLN A 465 -16.68 6.29 5.34
N THR A 466 -15.77 6.04 4.39
CA THR A 466 -14.37 5.68 4.67
C THR A 466 -13.65 6.77 5.45
N LEU A 467 -13.81 8.05 5.05
CA LEU A 467 -13.20 9.17 5.76
C LEU A 467 -13.80 9.42 7.15
N THR A 468 -15.10 9.15 7.32
CA THR A 468 -15.74 9.21 8.65
C THR A 468 -15.13 8.15 9.59
N SER A 469 -14.91 6.92 9.10
CA SER A 469 -14.22 5.87 9.86
C SER A 469 -12.76 6.24 10.15
N ALA A 470 -12.06 6.84 9.19
CA ALA A 470 -10.68 7.32 9.36
C ALA A 470 -10.59 8.38 10.45
N LEU A 471 -11.49 9.37 10.44
CA LEU A 471 -11.55 10.41 11.45
C LEU A 471 -11.84 9.86 12.84
N HIS A 472 -12.72 8.86 12.95
CA HIS A 472 -12.97 8.19 14.22
C HIS A 472 -11.73 7.47 14.77
N ALA A 473 -10.99 6.75 13.91
CA ALA A 473 -9.74 6.09 14.29
C ALA A 473 -8.68 7.10 14.77
N LEU A 474 -8.50 8.19 14.03
CA LEU A 474 -7.54 9.26 14.36
C LEU A 474 -7.93 10.00 15.65
N SER A 475 -9.23 10.25 15.87
CA SER A 475 -9.72 10.85 17.11
C SER A 475 -9.45 9.95 18.33
N GLY A 476 -9.66 8.64 18.20
CA GLY A 476 -9.31 7.66 19.22
C GLY A 476 -7.80 7.64 19.54
N ALA A 477 -6.94 7.74 18.52
CA ALA A 477 -5.50 7.85 18.71
C ALA A 477 -5.12 9.18 19.37
N SER A 478 -5.77 10.28 18.98
CA SER A 478 -5.58 11.60 19.59
C SER A 478 -5.95 11.62 21.08
N HIS A 479 -6.99 10.89 21.49
CA HIS A 479 -7.31 10.72 22.90
C HIS A 479 -6.24 9.90 23.63
N THR A 480 -5.79 8.80 23.03
CA THR A 480 -4.72 7.94 23.58
C THR A 480 -3.41 8.72 23.74
N ALA A 481 -3.01 9.51 22.74
CA ALA A 481 -1.81 10.33 22.77
C ALA A 481 -1.83 11.37 23.91
N ARG A 482 -2.98 12.03 24.15
CA ARG A 482 -3.14 12.96 25.29
C ARG A 482 -2.98 12.24 26.63
N LYS A 483 -3.57 11.06 26.78
CA LYS A 483 -3.47 10.26 28.01
C LYS A 483 -2.02 9.82 28.25
N LEU A 484 -1.35 9.31 27.21
CA LEU A 484 0.04 8.87 27.28
C LEU A 484 0.98 10.02 27.66
N GLN A 485 0.79 11.21 27.06
CA GLN A 485 1.54 12.40 27.41
C GLN A 485 1.38 12.78 28.89
N HIS A 486 0.15 12.79 29.40
CA HIS A 486 -0.11 13.09 30.81
C HIS A 486 0.56 12.07 31.74
N THR A 487 0.48 10.78 31.40
CA THR A 487 1.18 9.71 32.11
C THR A 487 2.70 9.92 32.11
N HIS A 488 3.32 10.30 30.98
CA HIS A 488 4.75 10.59 30.93
C HIS A 488 5.15 11.81 31.78
N PHE A 489 4.33 12.86 31.84
CA PHE A 489 4.57 13.98 32.77
C PHE A 489 4.52 13.53 34.23
N LEU A 490 3.56 12.68 34.60
CA LEU A 490 3.49 12.12 35.96
C LEU A 490 4.74 11.31 36.30
N PHE A 491 5.22 10.46 35.38
CA PHE A 491 6.47 9.72 35.58
C PHE A 491 7.69 10.63 35.67
N PHE A 492 7.74 11.72 34.91
CA PHE A 492 8.78 12.73 35.02
C PHE A 492 8.81 13.36 36.42
N PHE A 493 7.69 13.89 36.91
CA PHE A 493 7.63 14.51 38.24
C PHE A 493 7.90 13.50 39.36
N GLY A 494 7.42 12.26 39.22
CA GLY A 494 7.74 11.18 40.16
C GLY A 494 9.24 10.85 40.19
N SER A 495 9.87 10.73 39.02
CA SER A 495 11.31 10.46 38.91
C SER A 495 12.16 11.62 39.45
N LEU A 496 11.74 12.85 39.21
CA LEU A 496 12.38 14.06 39.75
C LEU A 496 12.29 14.08 41.29
N GLY A 497 11.12 13.80 41.86
CA GLY A 497 10.93 13.67 43.30
C GLY A 497 11.82 12.57 43.91
N ALA A 498 11.86 11.40 43.28
CA ALA A 498 12.70 10.29 43.72
C ALA A 498 14.20 10.65 43.67
N ALA A 499 14.66 11.30 42.60
CA ALA A 499 16.05 11.76 42.49
C ALA A 499 16.42 12.75 43.61
N ILE A 500 15.54 13.73 43.90
CA ILE A 500 15.74 14.70 44.99
C ILE A 500 15.83 13.98 46.34
N VAL A 501 14.91 13.06 46.63
CA VAL A 501 14.93 12.28 47.88
C VAL A 501 16.22 11.46 48.00
N LEU A 502 16.66 10.80 46.93
CA LEU A 502 17.89 10.01 46.92
C LEU A 502 19.14 10.88 47.13
N ILE A 503 19.20 12.09 46.57
CA ILE A 503 20.27 13.05 46.81
C ILE A 503 20.28 13.50 48.28
N ILE A 504 19.11 13.80 48.84
CA ILE A 504 18.97 14.17 50.26
C ILE A 504 19.41 13.02 51.16
N LEU A 505 18.99 11.77 50.88
CA LEU A 505 19.40 10.58 51.63
C LEU A 505 20.91 10.33 51.53
N ALA A 506 21.51 10.52 50.35
CA ALA A 506 22.95 10.45 50.17
C ALA A 506 23.69 11.48 51.04
N ALA A 507 23.13 12.67 51.24
CA ALA A 507 23.71 13.70 52.10
C ALA A 507 23.55 13.40 53.60
N ILE A 508 22.40 12.85 54.03
CA ILE A 508 22.06 12.65 55.45
C ILE A 508 22.67 11.37 56.03
N VAL A 509 22.67 10.25 55.30
CA VAL A 509 23.09 8.93 55.83
C VAL A 509 24.54 8.90 56.30
N PRO A 510 25.52 9.48 55.59
CA PRO A 510 26.90 9.60 56.08
C PRO A 510 27.04 10.55 57.29
N ALA A 511 26.17 11.56 57.41
CA ALA A 511 26.19 12.50 58.53
C ALA A 511 25.64 11.88 59.83
N ALA A 512 24.64 11.00 59.74
CA ALA A 512 24.06 10.29 60.89
C ALA A 512 24.88 9.09 61.36
N GLY A 513 25.74 8.51 60.50
CA GLY A 513 26.52 7.30 60.77
C GLY A 513 27.91 7.50 61.38
N ARG A 514 28.31 8.75 61.68
CA ARG A 514 29.69 9.17 62.02
C ARG A 514 30.30 8.53 63.29
N GLY A 515 29.59 7.63 63.98
CA GLY A 515 30.06 7.00 65.22
C GLY A 515 29.81 5.50 65.42
N ARG A 516 29.22 4.74 64.48
CA ARG A 516 28.79 3.34 64.77
C ARG A 516 29.05 2.23 63.75
N THR A 517 29.51 2.48 62.53
CA THR A 517 29.83 1.39 61.56
C THR A 517 31.02 1.74 60.64
N GLY A 518 31.79 0.74 60.21
CA GLY A 518 33.05 0.90 59.47
C GLY A 518 32.90 1.62 58.12
N SER A 519 33.91 2.42 57.75
CA SER A 519 33.84 3.41 56.66
C SER A 519 33.53 2.84 55.25
N ALA A 520 33.83 1.56 55.01
CA ALA A 520 33.60 0.92 53.70
C ALA A 520 32.12 0.67 53.39
N THR A 521 31.29 0.31 54.38
CA THR A 521 29.85 0.04 54.15
C THR A 521 29.06 1.33 53.95
N GLN A 522 29.46 2.41 54.61
CA GLN A 522 28.86 3.75 54.44
C GLN A 522 29.17 4.35 53.06
N GLY A 523 30.40 4.15 52.55
CA GLY A 523 30.76 4.56 51.19
C GLY A 523 29.96 3.82 50.11
N GLY A 524 29.72 2.52 50.30
CA GLY A 524 28.90 1.71 49.39
C GLY A 524 27.44 2.17 49.32
N VAL A 525 26.83 2.49 50.47
CA VAL A 525 25.44 2.99 50.54
C VAL A 525 25.30 4.38 49.89
N HIS A 526 26.26 5.28 50.14
CA HIS A 526 26.31 6.58 49.47
C HIS A 526 26.42 6.42 47.94
N ALA A 527 27.36 5.60 47.47
CA ALA A 527 27.53 5.34 46.05
C ALA A 527 26.26 4.75 45.40
N LEU A 528 25.56 3.86 46.11
CA LEU A 528 24.29 3.32 45.66
C LEU A 528 23.21 4.40 45.51
N PHE A 529 23.04 5.29 46.49
CA PHE A 529 22.04 6.37 46.39
C PHE A 529 22.36 7.35 45.26
N VAL A 530 23.63 7.71 45.07
CA VAL A 530 24.04 8.56 43.93
C VAL A 530 23.76 7.86 42.61
N LEU A 531 24.10 6.58 42.48
CA LEU A 531 23.82 5.80 41.27
C LEU A 531 22.32 5.74 40.97
N LEU A 532 21.48 5.49 41.98
CA LEU A 532 20.02 5.47 41.83
C LEU A 532 19.47 6.87 41.50
N ALA A 533 20.03 7.94 42.06
CA ALA A 533 19.62 9.31 41.74
C ALA A 533 19.96 9.66 40.29
N VAL A 534 21.14 9.25 39.81
CA VAL A 534 21.53 9.39 38.40
C VAL A 534 20.57 8.61 37.50
N ALA A 535 20.28 7.34 37.82
CA ALA A 535 19.34 6.52 37.07
C ALA A 535 17.93 7.15 37.02
N ALA A 536 17.44 7.68 38.15
CA ALA A 536 16.17 8.39 38.24
C ALA A 536 16.19 9.69 37.40
N GLY A 537 17.31 10.42 37.39
CA GLY A 537 17.51 11.60 36.54
C GLY A 537 17.46 11.27 35.04
N PHE A 538 18.11 10.19 34.60
CA PHE A 538 18.03 9.69 33.23
C PHE A 538 16.61 9.26 32.85
N ALA A 539 15.93 8.52 33.73
CA ALA A 539 14.54 8.13 33.52
C ALA A 539 13.62 9.35 33.41
N GLY A 540 13.74 10.31 34.34
CA GLY A 540 12.99 11.56 34.32
C GLY A 540 13.22 12.36 33.03
N THR A 541 14.47 12.56 32.63
CA THR A 541 14.81 13.29 31.40
C THR A 541 14.23 12.62 30.15
N THR A 542 14.26 11.28 30.11
CA THR A 542 13.64 10.51 29.01
C THR A 542 12.13 10.70 28.97
N MET A 543 11.47 10.68 30.14
CA MET A 543 10.02 10.93 30.23
C MET A 543 9.66 12.36 29.86
N LEU A 544 10.48 13.35 30.23
CA LEU A 544 10.28 14.74 29.84
C LEU A 544 10.39 14.92 28.31
N TYR A 545 11.41 14.32 27.70
CA TYR A 545 11.57 14.31 26.24
C TYR A 545 10.35 13.68 25.56
N SER A 546 9.93 12.51 26.05
CA SER A 546 8.77 11.78 25.53
C SER A 546 7.46 12.57 25.68
N ALA A 547 7.23 13.18 26.86
CA ALA A 547 6.02 13.96 27.14
C ALA A 547 5.98 15.27 26.35
N PHE A 548 7.08 16.01 26.33
CA PHE A 548 7.10 17.34 25.72
C PHE A 548 7.30 17.25 24.22
N ILE A 549 8.43 16.72 23.75
CA ILE A 549 8.77 16.69 22.32
C ILE A 549 7.91 15.66 21.60
N GLY A 550 7.91 14.41 22.08
CA GLY A 550 7.12 13.34 21.47
C GLY A 550 5.62 13.59 21.52
N GLY A 551 5.11 13.90 22.71
CA GLY A 551 3.67 14.12 22.94
C GLY A 551 3.11 15.33 22.19
N GLU A 552 3.82 16.45 22.11
CA GLU A 552 3.37 17.59 21.30
C GLU A 552 3.44 17.31 19.81
N TRP A 553 4.50 16.66 19.34
CA TRP A 553 4.63 16.28 17.94
C TRP A 553 3.49 15.35 17.50
N GLU A 554 3.18 14.30 18.27
CA GLU A 554 2.15 13.32 17.91
C GLU A 554 0.75 13.98 17.87
N LYS A 555 0.41 14.77 18.90
CA LYS A 555 -0.87 15.48 18.95
C LYS A 555 -1.04 16.47 17.80
N ARG A 556 0.01 17.24 17.46
CA ARG A 556 -0.04 18.22 16.37
C ARG A 556 -0.17 17.51 15.03
N SER A 557 0.60 16.45 14.81
CA SER A 557 0.55 15.66 13.58
C SER A 557 -0.83 15.02 13.37
N LEU A 558 -1.41 14.41 14.42
CA LEU A 558 -2.77 13.89 14.38
C LEU A 558 -3.79 14.99 14.06
N ARG A 559 -3.68 16.16 14.70
CA ARG A 559 -4.58 17.29 14.46
C ARG A 559 -4.51 17.77 13.00
N THR A 560 -3.32 17.95 12.46
CA THR A 560 -3.13 18.39 11.06
C THR A 560 -3.80 17.44 10.07
N ILE A 561 -3.65 16.12 10.26
CA ILE A 561 -4.30 15.13 9.39
C ILE A 561 -5.83 15.14 9.58
N MET A 562 -6.31 15.22 10.82
CA MET A 562 -7.75 15.28 11.11
C MET A 562 -8.41 16.50 10.47
N GLU A 563 -7.82 17.69 10.62
CA GLU A 563 -8.32 18.94 10.02
C GLU A 563 -8.38 18.84 8.48
N SER A 564 -7.37 18.21 7.87
CA SER A 564 -7.35 17.96 6.42
C SER A 564 -8.46 17.02 5.97
N ILE A 565 -8.73 15.94 6.72
CA ILE A 565 -9.82 15.00 6.44
C ILE A 565 -11.19 15.65 6.66
N GLU A 566 -11.35 16.46 7.71
CA GLU A 566 -12.60 17.19 8.00
C GLU A 566 -12.96 18.19 6.90
N LEU A 567 -11.94 18.86 6.33
CA LEU A 567 -12.14 19.72 5.16
C LEU A 567 -12.65 18.92 3.96
N GLU A 568 -12.01 17.79 3.64
CA GLU A 568 -12.44 16.92 2.53
C GLU A 568 -13.86 16.36 2.75
N LEU A 569 -14.18 15.92 3.96
CA LEU A 569 -15.53 15.49 4.34
C LEU A 569 -16.56 16.59 4.09
N THR A 570 -16.23 17.83 4.42
CA THR A 570 -17.10 18.99 4.17
C THR A 570 -17.33 19.20 2.68
N LEU A 571 -16.26 19.13 1.87
CA LEU A 571 -16.34 19.26 0.41
C LEU A 571 -17.18 18.13 -0.22
N ILE A 572 -17.01 16.88 0.22
CA ILE A 572 -17.82 15.75 -0.27
C ILE A 572 -19.30 15.94 0.07
N LYS A 573 -19.62 16.34 1.32
CA LYS A 573 -21.00 16.60 1.74
C LYS A 573 -21.65 17.70 0.89
N GLN A 574 -20.91 18.76 0.58
CA GLN A 574 -21.39 19.83 -0.31
C GLN A 574 -21.71 19.28 -1.71
N ARG A 575 -20.82 18.50 -2.32
CA ARG A 575 -21.06 17.88 -3.64
C ARG A 575 -22.28 16.95 -3.67
N LEU A 576 -22.49 16.18 -2.59
CA LEU A 576 -23.65 15.29 -2.47
C LEU A 576 -24.95 16.10 -2.36
N ASN A 577 -24.98 17.16 -1.54
CA ASN A 577 -26.14 18.04 -1.39
C ASN A 577 -26.50 18.76 -2.70
N GLU A 578 -25.50 19.26 -3.44
CA GLU A 578 -25.72 19.89 -4.74
C GLU A 578 -26.31 18.91 -5.77
N SER A 579 -25.85 17.66 -5.75
CA SER A 579 -26.35 16.59 -6.62
C SER A 579 -27.81 16.25 -6.31
N ASP A 580 -28.19 16.25 -5.02
CA ASP A 580 -29.58 16.04 -4.60
C ASP A 580 -30.49 17.20 -5.02
N THR A 581 -30.02 18.44 -4.83
CA THR A 581 -30.80 19.64 -5.16
C THR A 581 -31.10 19.75 -6.67
N ARG A 582 -30.14 19.39 -7.53
CA ARG A 582 -30.35 19.33 -9.00
C ARG A 582 -31.39 18.28 -9.42
N THR A 583 -31.59 17.24 -8.62
CA THR A 583 -32.58 16.19 -8.91
C THR A 583 -34.01 16.67 -8.62
N TYR A 584 -34.19 17.56 -7.63
CA TYR A 584 -35.51 18.12 -7.28
C TYR A 584 -35.89 19.37 -8.10
N GLY A 585 -34.94 20.02 -8.78
CA GLY A 585 -35.18 21.23 -9.60
C GLY A 585 -35.79 20.97 -11.00
N LEU A 586 -35.97 19.71 -11.40
CA LEU A 586 -36.60 19.34 -12.68
C LEU A 586 -38.05 18.91 -12.44
N SER A 587 -38.93 19.88 -12.19
CA SER A 587 -40.38 19.70 -12.31
C SER A 587 -40.83 20.24 -13.67
N PRO A 588 -41.83 19.64 -14.37
CA PRO A 588 -42.24 20.13 -15.68
C PRO A 588 -42.84 21.52 -15.57
N SER A 589 -42.42 22.39 -16.48
CA SER A 589 -43.08 23.66 -16.82
C SER A 589 -44.59 23.53 -16.69
N SER A 590 -45.18 24.37 -15.84
CA SER A 590 -46.62 24.58 -15.69
C SER A 590 -47.27 24.74 -17.07
N ALA A 591 -48.08 23.77 -17.47
CA ALA A 591 -49.00 23.93 -18.58
C ALA A 591 -50.10 24.92 -18.17
N ASP A 592 -50.22 25.97 -18.95
CA ASP A 592 -51.30 26.96 -18.93
C ASP A 592 -52.67 26.26 -19.05
N PRO A 593 -53.70 26.61 -18.25
CA PRO A 593 -55.04 26.07 -18.44
C PRO A 593 -55.83 26.91 -19.45
N ASP A 594 -56.02 26.39 -20.67
CA ASP A 594 -57.00 26.94 -21.63
C ASP A 594 -58.43 26.55 -21.19
N PRO A 595 -59.38 27.51 -21.05
CA PRO A 595 -60.72 27.24 -20.57
C PRO A 595 -61.68 26.98 -21.74
N ARG A 596 -62.35 25.81 -21.75
CA ARG A 596 -63.69 25.62 -22.35
C ARG A 596 -64.21 24.19 -22.18
N GLY A 597 -65.44 24.04 -21.67
CA GLY A 597 -66.35 22.98 -22.15
C GLY A 597 -67.03 22.01 -21.17
N GLY A 598 -67.93 22.51 -20.31
CA GLY A 598 -69.32 22.00 -20.13
C GLY A 598 -69.61 20.64 -19.42
N PRO A 599 -70.83 20.45 -18.87
CA PRO A 599 -71.10 19.53 -17.76
C PRO A 599 -71.97 18.30 -18.12
N GLY A 600 -71.93 17.25 -17.28
CA GLY A 600 -72.86 16.11 -17.41
C GLY A 600 -72.72 15.00 -16.35
N SER A 601 -73.50 15.14 -15.27
CA SER A 601 -74.22 14.14 -14.43
C SER A 601 -73.84 12.64 -14.45
N GLY A 602 -73.73 12.05 -13.24
CA GLY A 602 -74.59 10.90 -12.89
C GLY A 602 -74.00 9.66 -12.19
N SER A 603 -74.15 9.62 -10.86
CA SER A 603 -74.58 8.47 -10.01
C SER A 603 -73.71 7.18 -9.86
N GLY A 604 -73.53 6.72 -8.61
CA GLY A 604 -73.22 5.31 -8.33
C GLY A 604 -72.58 4.94 -6.97
N SER A 605 -73.36 5.00 -5.89
CA SER A 605 -73.28 4.32 -4.58
C SER A 605 -72.26 3.17 -4.36
N ALA A 606 -71.58 3.13 -3.19
CA ALA A 606 -71.91 2.23 -2.06
C ALA A 606 -70.77 2.08 -1.01
N ARG A 607 -71.20 2.01 0.26
CA ARG A 607 -70.44 1.81 1.50
C ARG A 607 -69.91 0.38 1.66
N LEU A 608 -68.89 0.20 2.52
CA LEU A 608 -68.98 -0.69 3.70
C LEU A 608 -67.88 -0.35 4.73
N ARG A 609 -68.22 -0.60 6.00
CA ARG A 609 -67.59 -0.15 7.25
C ARG A 609 -67.46 -1.37 8.18
N ASN A 610 -66.64 -1.22 9.22
CA ASN A 610 -66.50 -2.01 10.47
C ASN A 610 -65.33 -3.02 10.45
N GLY A 611 -64.58 -3.23 11.53
CA GLY A 611 -64.74 -2.76 12.91
C GLY A 611 -63.60 -3.28 13.81
N VAL A 612 -63.50 -2.62 14.96
CA VAL A 612 -62.53 -2.74 16.07
C VAL A 612 -62.75 -4.01 16.90
N THR A 613 -61.69 -4.55 17.52
CA THR A 613 -61.68 -5.00 18.94
C THR A 613 -60.25 -5.11 19.49
N ASP A 614 -60.14 -4.78 20.77
CA ASP A 614 -58.97 -4.60 21.63
C ASP A 614 -59.23 -5.41 22.91
N VAL A 615 -58.26 -6.20 23.41
CA VAL A 615 -58.16 -6.83 24.75
C VAL A 615 -56.70 -7.35 24.88
N GLY A 616 -55.89 -7.19 25.92
CA GLY A 616 -56.02 -6.65 27.28
C GLY A 616 -55.26 -7.52 28.31
N ALA A 617 -54.35 -6.90 29.08
CA ALA A 617 -53.78 -7.30 30.41
C ALA A 617 -52.74 -8.46 30.49
N GLY A 618 -51.73 -8.47 31.39
CA GLY A 618 -51.31 -7.53 32.46
C GLY A 618 -50.22 -8.12 33.41
N GLY A 619 -49.59 -7.26 34.22
CA GLY A 619 -48.88 -7.53 35.51
C GLY A 619 -47.37 -7.87 35.45
N GLY A 620 -46.45 -7.40 36.29
CA GLY A 620 -46.46 -6.50 37.47
C GLY A 620 -45.19 -6.69 38.34
N ALA A 621 -44.81 -5.63 39.11
CA ALA A 621 -43.83 -5.52 40.23
C ALA A 621 -42.31 -5.44 39.91
N GLY A 622 -41.48 -4.58 40.55
CA GLY A 622 -41.61 -3.80 41.79
C GLY A 622 -40.59 -2.63 41.94
N ARG A 623 -40.80 -1.85 43.02
CA ARG A 623 -40.33 -0.48 43.34
C ARG A 623 -38.97 -0.38 44.09
N LEU A 624 -38.50 0.89 44.15
CA LEU A 624 -37.87 1.68 45.25
C LEU A 624 -36.47 2.21 44.85
N GLY A 625 -36.07 3.49 44.99
CA GLY A 625 -36.64 4.71 45.55
C GLY A 625 -35.50 5.68 45.92
N GLU A 626 -35.75 7.00 45.78
CA GLU A 626 -35.06 8.17 46.38
C GLU A 626 -33.90 8.90 45.65
N GLY A 627 -34.20 10.11 45.16
CA GLY A 627 -33.66 11.35 45.78
C GLY A 627 -32.65 12.20 44.97
N PRO A 628 -32.88 13.52 44.73
CA PRO A 628 -32.20 14.32 43.69
C PRO A 628 -31.23 15.39 44.24
N LEU A 629 -30.53 16.13 43.37
CA LEU A 629 -30.32 17.61 43.41
C LEU A 629 -29.23 18.10 42.42
N GLY A 630 -29.47 19.25 41.78
CA GLY A 630 -28.41 20.17 41.34
C GLY A 630 -28.37 20.50 39.84
N GLY A 631 -29.09 21.56 39.44
CA GLY A 631 -29.20 22.02 38.05
C GLY A 631 -28.00 22.80 37.51
N GLN A 632 -27.96 22.85 36.17
CA GLN A 632 -27.12 23.73 35.36
C GLN A 632 -27.50 25.22 35.52
N PRO A 633 -26.66 26.11 34.99
CA PRO A 633 -27.18 26.95 33.93
C PRO A 633 -26.31 26.92 32.66
N ALA A 634 -27.03 26.98 31.54
CA ALA A 634 -26.52 27.16 30.20
C ALA A 634 -25.94 28.58 29.99
N GLN A 635 -24.86 28.69 29.22
CA GLN A 635 -24.53 29.91 28.50
C GLN A 635 -24.28 29.60 27.02
N ARG A 636 -25.19 30.15 26.20
CA ARG A 636 -25.05 30.40 24.76
C ARG A 636 -23.85 31.31 24.52
N ALA A 637 -23.03 30.99 23.53
CA ALA A 637 -22.21 31.97 22.82
C ALA A 637 -22.51 31.85 21.32
N ALA A 638 -22.92 32.97 20.73
CA ALA A 638 -23.18 33.18 19.31
C ALA A 638 -21.85 33.43 18.54
N PRO A 639 -21.83 33.37 17.20
CA PRO A 639 -20.61 33.41 16.40
C PRO A 639 -20.16 34.85 16.12
N VAL A 640 -18.86 35.04 15.94
CA VAL A 640 -18.28 36.30 15.44
C VAL A 640 -17.60 36.01 14.10
N GLU A 641 -18.22 36.52 13.04
CA GLU A 641 -17.61 36.71 11.72
C GLU A 641 -16.77 38.00 11.71
N SER A 642 -15.68 37.94 10.93
CA SER A 642 -14.97 39.02 10.23
C SER A 642 -14.39 40.20 11.02
N LEU A 643 -13.06 40.40 10.92
CA LEU A 643 -12.45 41.53 10.19
C LEU A 643 -10.91 41.54 10.35
N ILE A 644 -10.23 41.67 9.21
CA ILE A 644 -8.79 41.89 8.92
C ILE A 644 -7.91 40.64 8.86
#